data_AF-A0AAW2R5K0-F1
#
_entry.id   AF-A0AAW2R5K0-F1
#
_cell.length_a   1.000
_cell.length_b   1.000
_cell.length_c   1.000
_cell.angle_alpha   90.00
_cell.angle_beta   90.00
_cell.angle_gamma   90.00
#
_symmetry.space_group_name_H-M   'P 1'
#
loop_
_entity.id
_entity.type
_entity.pdbx_description
1 polymer ?
#
loop_
_entity_poly.entity_id
_entity_poly.type
_entity_poly.pdbx_seq_one_letter_code
_entity_poly.pdbx_strand_id
1 'polypeptide(L)'
;MLAPMASSSLSLNSDFLNNYRHSLHQDTPFSAPLHSLLNLSSTAFPKRRLNCEGRFRAVPVVKASVGAAESEVVRDRTVREEGKILRVGIICGGPSPERGISLNSARSVLDHIQGDDLHVSCYYIDCNFKAYAISNAQVYSNTPADFDFKLETLAQGFKSLSDFVEHLATSVDIVFPVIHGRFGEDGGIQELLEKSNIPFVGTPSNECRKAFDKHDASLELDKQGFITVPNFLLQGRELEDTELSKWFTKYNLDIKQGKVVVKPTRAGSSIGVTVAYGVTDALTKANAIISEGIDDKVLVEIFLEGGREFTTIVLDVGSGLGSQPVALLPTEVAYHTPPRFPEIVTRNIREGASLLFQQLGLRDFARIDGWFLPPSAETSYLTGNKLGRSEFGTILFTDINLISGMEQTSFLFQQASKVGFSHSNILRTVIQRACLRFPNLHQYSVVSSPILRAKSSQINTSFPKHQDLRKVFVIFGGDTSERQVSLMSGTNVWLNLQAFDDLEVIPCLLAPTNGYPLNTDSDKTKLGESSKIVWTLPYSIVLRHTTEEVLDACIEAIEPARAALTSHLRKQVMDELMEGLKNHDWFRGFDISDDLPKRYSLDQWVEQAKEAGATVFIAVHGGIGEDGTLQSLLEAEGVPYTGCAKKEDLLKMPLLDIWHDLTSKLGCETLCVKPARDGCSTGVARLRCDGDLTVYVKALENCLLRIPPNSLSRAHGVIEMPFPPPELLIFEPFIETDEIIVSGNAHDLLWKGNSRWVEITVGVIGKRGSMRSLTPSVTVKESGDILSLEEKFQGGTGINLTPPPLSIMSNEALEKCKEHIELIANTLELEGFSRIDAFVNVDSGEVLIIEVNTVPGMTPSTVLIHQALAEEPPVYPHRFFRTLLDLASERSS
;
A
#
# COMPACT_ATOMS: atom_id res chain seq x y z
N MET A 1 -8.35 10.09 -51.66
CA MET A 1 -9.31 11.06 -51.12
C MET A 1 -10.19 10.35 -50.12
N LEU A 2 -9.84 10.43 -48.84
CA LEU A 2 -10.66 10.01 -47.70
C LEU A 2 -10.47 11.10 -46.65
N ALA A 3 -11.55 11.70 -46.18
CA ALA A 3 -11.54 12.74 -45.16
C ALA A 3 -12.04 12.14 -43.83
N PRO A 4 -11.45 12.52 -42.68
CA PRO A 4 -11.79 11.91 -41.39
C PRO A 4 -13.08 12.50 -40.81
N MET A 5 -13.85 11.67 -40.08
CA MET A 5 -14.90 12.17 -39.19
C MET A 5 -14.45 12.10 -37.73
N ALA A 6 -14.77 13.19 -37.02
CA ALA A 6 -14.26 13.58 -35.72
C ALA A 6 -14.46 12.57 -34.58
N SER A 7 -13.44 12.45 -33.75
CA SER A 7 -13.53 11.97 -32.37
C SER A 7 -14.18 13.03 -31.48
N SER A 8 -15.31 12.72 -30.85
CA SER A 8 -15.95 13.60 -29.86
C SER A 8 -15.27 13.47 -28.49
N SER A 9 -14.40 14.41 -28.15
CA SER A 9 -13.84 14.56 -26.80
C SER A 9 -14.88 15.14 -25.85
N LEU A 10 -15.24 14.40 -24.79
CA LEU A 10 -16.04 14.94 -23.69
C LEU A 10 -15.18 15.88 -22.84
N SER A 11 -15.46 17.18 -22.94
CA SER A 11 -14.87 18.22 -22.10
C SER A 11 -15.51 18.22 -20.72
N LEU A 12 -14.73 17.96 -19.67
CA LEU A 12 -15.13 18.25 -18.29
C LEU A 12 -15.08 19.77 -18.07
N ASN A 13 -16.25 20.40 -17.94
CA ASN A 13 -16.34 21.83 -17.62
C ASN A 13 -15.91 22.11 -16.18
N SER A 14 -14.98 23.04 -16.00
CA SER A 14 -14.42 23.45 -14.72
C SER A 14 -15.23 24.56 -14.04
N ASP A 15 -16.51 24.30 -13.73
CA ASP A 15 -17.42 25.25 -13.07
C ASP A 15 -18.10 24.65 -11.82
N PHE A 16 -17.31 24.25 -10.82
CA PHE A 16 -17.86 23.79 -9.53
C PHE A 16 -16.97 24.09 -8.29
N LEU A 17 -16.29 25.24 -8.27
CA LEU A 17 -15.52 25.70 -7.10
C LEU A 17 -15.70 27.20 -6.77
N ASN A 18 -16.78 27.83 -7.23
CA ASN A 18 -16.92 29.29 -7.22
C ASN A 18 -18.26 29.83 -6.66
N ASN A 19 -18.82 29.18 -5.64
CA ASN A 19 -19.96 29.69 -4.87
C ASN A 19 -19.97 29.13 -3.43
N TYR A 20 -19.34 29.84 -2.47
CA TYR A 20 -19.76 29.97 -1.05
C TYR A 20 -18.78 30.85 -0.24
N ARG A 21 -18.54 32.09 -0.68
CA ARG A 21 -17.86 33.13 0.11
C ARG A 21 -18.43 34.53 -0.16
N HIS A 22 -19.64 34.81 0.32
CA HIS A 22 -20.15 36.17 0.55
C HIS A 22 -21.26 36.15 1.61
N SER A 23 -21.45 37.29 2.31
CA SER A 23 -22.25 37.46 3.54
C SER A 23 -21.50 36.95 4.80
N LEU A 24 -21.10 37.77 5.79
CA LEU A 24 -21.37 39.19 6.07
C LEU A 24 -20.09 40.02 6.34
N HIS A 25 -20.18 41.32 6.03
CA HIS A 25 -19.31 42.39 6.55
C HIS A 25 -20.20 43.45 7.24
N GLN A 26 -19.59 44.27 8.11
CA GLN A 26 -20.08 45.39 8.96
C GLN A 26 -20.12 45.04 10.46
N ASP A 27 -19.55 45.80 11.40
CA ASP A 27 -18.68 46.99 11.30
C ASP A 27 -17.71 47.12 12.50
N THR A 28 -16.54 47.73 12.23
CA THR A 28 -15.55 48.50 13.04
C THR A 28 -15.72 48.79 14.57
N PRO A 29 -14.67 49.26 15.31
CA PRO A 29 -13.21 49.04 15.20
C PRO A 29 -12.40 49.06 16.55
N PHE A 30 -11.05 48.97 16.47
CA PHE A 30 -10.00 49.47 17.43
C PHE A 30 -10.09 49.06 18.93
N SER A 31 -9.02 48.65 19.65
CA SER A 31 -7.58 48.94 19.53
C SER A 31 -6.75 47.97 20.41
N ALA A 32 -5.44 47.87 20.15
CA ALA A 32 -4.41 47.33 21.06
C ALA A 32 -3.74 48.52 21.84
N PRO A 33 -2.74 48.36 22.74
CA PRO A 33 -1.93 47.16 23.04
C PRO A 33 -1.49 46.98 24.54
N LEU A 34 -0.47 46.12 24.73
CA LEU A 34 0.55 46.08 25.82
C LEU A 34 0.28 45.30 27.14
N HIS A 35 1.02 44.20 27.25
CA HIS A 35 1.73 43.65 28.42
C HIS A 35 1.41 44.16 29.84
N SER A 36 1.12 43.22 30.74
CA SER A 36 1.90 43.07 31.98
C SER A 36 1.80 41.66 32.59
N LEU A 37 2.94 41.14 33.04
CA LEU A 37 3.02 39.99 33.95
C LEU A 37 2.64 40.43 35.37
N LEU A 38 1.91 39.60 36.13
CA LEU A 38 2.04 39.54 37.59
C LEU A 38 1.46 38.24 38.15
N ASN A 39 2.33 37.40 38.71
CA ASN A 39 1.98 36.28 39.58
C ASN A 39 1.49 36.80 40.94
N LEU A 40 0.59 36.07 41.61
CA LEU A 40 0.57 35.99 43.09
C LEU A 40 -0.18 34.76 43.62
N SER A 41 0.60 33.93 44.32
CA SER A 41 0.27 32.96 45.39
C SER A 41 -0.67 33.54 46.48
N SER A 42 -1.37 32.81 47.37
CA SER A 42 -1.44 31.38 47.77
C SER A 42 -2.50 31.15 48.88
N THR A 43 -2.59 29.90 49.40
CA THR A 43 -3.18 29.45 50.70
C THR A 43 -4.72 29.46 50.83
N ALA A 44 -5.44 28.33 50.97
CA ALA A 44 -5.42 27.22 51.96
C ALA A 44 -6.16 27.58 53.27
N PHE A 45 -7.24 26.91 53.70
CA PHE A 45 -7.35 25.58 54.35
C PHE A 45 -8.86 25.34 54.75
N PRO A 46 -9.31 24.23 55.40
CA PRO A 46 -8.71 22.92 55.69
C PRO A 46 -9.59 21.67 55.38
N LYS A 47 -8.93 20.50 55.53
CA LYS A 47 -9.41 19.10 55.45
C LYS A 47 -10.51 18.71 56.45
N ARG A 48 -11.27 17.66 56.09
CA ARG A 48 -11.55 16.51 57.01
C ARG A 48 -11.32 15.18 56.29
N ARG A 49 -10.73 14.21 57.01
CA ARG A 49 -10.44 12.83 56.54
C ARG A 49 -11.59 11.89 56.91
N LEU A 50 -11.73 10.81 56.14
CA LEU A 50 -11.99 9.47 56.66
C LEU A 50 -11.27 8.45 55.77
N ASN A 51 -10.54 7.52 56.38
CA ASN A 51 -9.91 6.38 55.69
C ASN A 51 -10.88 5.20 55.67
N CYS A 52 -10.89 4.44 54.58
CA CYS A 52 -11.10 2.99 54.59
C CYS A 52 -10.18 2.37 53.53
N GLU A 53 -9.43 1.34 53.90
CA GLU A 53 -8.56 0.61 52.97
C GLU A 53 -9.36 -0.46 52.21
N GLY A 54 -9.13 -0.56 50.90
CA GLY A 54 -9.66 -1.61 50.05
C GLY A 54 -8.71 -1.86 48.89
N ARG A 55 -8.04 -3.02 48.87
CA ARG A 55 -7.03 -3.35 47.86
C ARG A 55 -7.69 -3.62 46.50
N PHE A 56 -7.52 -2.72 45.55
CA PHE A 56 -7.68 -3.03 44.13
C PHE A 56 -6.29 -3.23 43.49
N ARG A 57 -6.08 -4.41 42.87
CA ARG A 57 -4.96 -4.62 41.95
C ARG A 57 -5.29 -3.90 40.64
N ALA A 58 -4.54 -2.85 40.31
CA ALA A 58 -4.49 -2.37 38.94
C ALA A 58 -3.79 -3.41 38.07
N VAL A 59 -4.38 -3.75 36.93
CA VAL A 59 -3.70 -4.50 35.86
C VAL A 59 -2.85 -3.48 35.08
N PRO A 60 -1.53 -3.70 34.91
CA PRO A 60 -0.69 -2.76 34.17
C PRO A 60 -0.83 -2.98 32.66
N VAL A 61 -1.11 -1.91 31.91
CA VAL A 61 -0.95 -1.89 30.45
C VAL A 61 0.54 -2.08 30.13
N VAL A 62 0.86 -3.04 29.26
CA VAL A 62 2.24 -3.35 28.88
C VAL A 62 2.80 -2.25 27.97
N LYS A 63 3.52 -1.30 28.57
CA LYS A 63 4.48 -0.47 27.82
C LYS A 63 5.60 -1.36 27.28
N ALA A 64 6.17 -1.00 26.14
CA ALA A 64 7.39 -1.63 25.62
C ALA A 64 8.46 -1.68 26.71
N SER A 65 8.74 -2.87 27.22
CA SER A 65 9.73 -3.10 28.27
C SER A 65 11.08 -3.38 27.62
N VAL A 66 12.07 -2.54 27.93
CA VAL A 66 13.46 -2.83 27.55
C VAL A 66 13.90 -4.03 28.37
N GLY A 67 13.96 -5.20 27.72
CA GLY A 67 14.55 -6.42 28.24
C GLY A 67 16.07 -6.27 28.36
N ALA A 68 16.53 -5.47 29.32
CA ALA A 68 17.91 -5.52 29.78
C ALA A 68 18.11 -6.86 30.52
N ALA A 69 18.63 -7.85 29.80
CA ALA A 69 19.05 -9.10 30.41
C ALA A 69 20.22 -8.83 31.36
N GLU A 70 19.95 -8.78 32.67
CA GLU A 70 20.98 -8.72 33.69
C GLU A 70 21.82 -10.00 33.61
N SER A 71 23.04 -9.88 33.09
CA SER A 71 23.96 -11.00 32.97
C SER A 71 24.53 -11.40 34.34
N GLU A 72 23.98 -12.44 34.96
CA GLU A 72 24.67 -13.15 36.03
C GLU A 72 25.94 -13.81 35.47
N VAL A 73 27.10 -13.41 35.98
CA VAL A 73 28.41 -13.92 35.56
C VAL A 73 28.65 -15.30 36.17
N VAL A 74 28.09 -16.33 35.55
CA VAL A 74 28.49 -17.73 35.80
C VAL A 74 29.56 -18.12 34.79
N ARG A 75 30.83 -18.09 35.23
CA ARG A 75 31.94 -18.67 34.47
C ARG A 75 31.91 -20.19 34.59
N ASP A 76 31.45 -20.87 33.55
CA ASP A 76 31.99 -22.20 33.24
C ASP A 76 32.29 -22.33 31.73
N ARG A 77 33.20 -23.25 31.40
CA ARG A 77 33.89 -23.30 30.11
C ARG A 77 33.23 -24.27 29.11
N THR A 78 33.52 -24.02 27.84
CA THR A 78 33.38 -24.93 26.68
C THR A 78 31.96 -25.33 26.27
N VAL A 79 31.31 -24.44 25.51
CA VAL A 79 30.32 -24.79 24.47
C VAL A 79 30.76 -24.11 23.16
N ARG A 80 30.36 -24.64 22.00
CA ARG A 80 30.81 -24.22 20.66
C ARG A 80 30.18 -22.87 20.27
N GLU A 81 30.86 -22.11 19.40
CA GLU A 81 30.36 -20.83 18.90
C GLU A 81 29.13 -21.03 18.01
N GLU A 82 27.97 -20.57 18.48
CA GLU A 82 26.75 -20.40 17.68
C GLU A 82 26.77 -19.02 16.99
N GLY A 83 26.15 -18.92 15.81
CA GLY A 83 26.21 -17.72 14.98
C GLY A 83 25.52 -16.51 15.63
N LYS A 84 26.16 -15.33 15.55
CA LYS A 84 25.54 -14.08 16.02
C LYS A 84 24.41 -13.64 15.11
N ILE A 85 23.23 -13.44 15.69
CA ILE A 85 22.07 -12.79 15.06
C ILE A 85 22.42 -11.33 14.74
N LEU A 86 22.11 -10.86 13.53
CA LEU A 86 22.33 -9.48 13.11
C LEU A 86 21.16 -8.58 13.56
N ARG A 87 21.43 -7.48 14.27
CA ARG A 87 20.38 -6.54 14.71
C ARG A 87 20.22 -5.41 13.70
N VAL A 88 19.05 -5.32 13.06
CA VAL A 88 18.73 -4.33 12.01
C VAL A 88 17.70 -3.33 12.53
N GLY A 89 18.02 -2.02 12.46
CA GLY A 89 17.11 -0.94 12.80
C GLY A 89 16.43 -0.35 11.56
N ILE A 90 15.13 -0.56 11.37
CA ILE A 90 14.36 0.13 10.31
C ILE A 90 13.96 1.51 10.83
N ILE A 91 14.27 2.58 10.10
CA ILE A 91 13.81 3.94 10.40
C ILE A 91 12.87 4.41 9.29
N CYS A 92 11.66 4.81 9.68
CA CYS A 92 10.63 5.32 8.76
C CYS A 92 10.00 6.62 9.28
N GLY A 93 9.06 7.17 8.52
CA GLY A 93 8.40 8.45 8.79
C GLY A 93 9.02 9.59 7.97
N GLY A 94 9.43 10.65 8.65
CA GLY A 94 10.08 11.84 8.10
C GLY A 94 9.18 13.07 7.98
N PRO A 95 9.76 14.25 7.68
CA PRO A 95 9.03 15.51 7.50
C PRO A 95 8.39 15.70 6.11
N SER A 96 8.65 14.78 5.17
CA SER A 96 8.08 14.81 3.82
C SER A 96 6.59 14.44 3.82
N PRO A 97 5.75 15.01 2.93
CA PRO A 97 4.41 14.47 2.63
C PRO A 97 4.41 12.99 2.23
N GLU A 98 5.54 12.45 1.76
CA GLU A 98 5.74 11.05 1.37
C GLU A 98 5.82 10.08 2.58
N ARG A 99 5.58 10.57 3.80
CA ARG A 99 5.54 9.79 5.05
C ARG A 99 4.68 8.52 4.99
N GLY A 100 3.58 8.53 4.23
CA GLY A 100 2.76 7.32 3.99
C GLY A 100 3.49 6.25 3.17
N ILE A 101 4.23 6.65 2.14
CA ILE A 101 5.07 5.77 1.32
C ILE A 101 6.20 5.18 2.17
N SER A 102 6.74 5.96 3.11
CA SER A 102 7.77 5.51 4.06
C SER A 102 7.23 4.42 4.99
N LEU A 103 6.03 4.58 5.56
CA LEU A 103 5.38 3.57 6.38
C LEU A 103 5.08 2.28 5.59
N ASN A 104 4.53 2.39 4.37
CA ASN A 104 4.27 1.21 3.51
C ASN A 104 5.56 0.48 3.12
N SER A 105 6.62 1.23 2.81
CA SER A 105 7.94 0.67 2.52
C SER A 105 8.51 -0.06 3.75
N ALA A 106 8.35 0.50 4.96
CA ALA A 106 8.81 -0.11 6.20
C ALA A 106 8.07 -1.42 6.55
N ARG A 107 6.75 -1.52 6.28
CA ARG A 107 5.96 -2.76 6.39
C ARG A 107 6.56 -3.85 5.51
N SER A 108 6.68 -3.54 4.22
CA SER A 108 7.22 -4.46 3.23
C SER A 108 8.65 -4.91 3.54
N VAL A 109 9.52 -4.01 4.04
CA VAL A 109 10.86 -4.42 4.49
C VAL A 109 10.77 -5.37 5.69
N LEU A 110 9.97 -5.03 6.70
CA LEU A 110 9.78 -5.84 7.91
C LEU A 110 9.23 -7.24 7.59
N ASP A 111 8.18 -7.33 6.77
CA ASP A 111 7.53 -8.57 6.33
C ASP A 111 8.52 -9.55 5.66
N HIS A 112 9.51 -9.03 4.93
CA HIS A 112 10.36 -9.83 4.06
C HIS A 112 11.79 -10.06 4.58
N ILE A 113 12.32 -9.26 5.51
CA ILE A 113 13.69 -9.49 6.04
C ILE A 113 13.72 -10.34 7.32
N GLN A 114 12.63 -10.36 8.10
CA GLN A 114 12.60 -11.04 9.40
C GLN A 114 12.86 -12.55 9.26
N GLY A 115 13.62 -13.12 10.19
CA GLY A 115 13.99 -14.54 10.23
C GLY A 115 14.89 -14.85 11.44
N ASP A 116 15.19 -16.11 11.68
CA ASP A 116 15.98 -16.56 12.86
C ASP A 116 17.41 -15.97 12.91
N ASP A 117 17.89 -15.45 11.78
CA ASP A 117 19.19 -14.82 11.58
C ASP A 117 19.21 -13.29 11.75
N LEU A 118 18.04 -12.63 11.73
CA LEU A 118 17.90 -11.17 11.86
C LEU A 118 16.92 -10.78 12.98
N HIS A 119 17.41 -9.96 13.92
CA HIS A 119 16.54 -9.26 14.86
C HIS A 119 16.21 -7.85 14.35
N VAL A 120 14.95 -7.60 14.00
CA VAL A 120 14.51 -6.30 13.45
C VAL A 120 13.90 -5.43 14.57
N SER A 121 14.29 -4.16 14.63
CA SER A 121 13.71 -3.14 15.50
C SER A 121 13.26 -1.94 14.68
N CYS A 122 12.07 -1.42 14.97
CA CYS A 122 11.46 -0.35 14.19
C CYS A 122 11.48 0.99 14.93
N TYR A 123 11.71 2.06 14.17
CA TYR A 123 11.81 3.43 14.66
C TYR A 123 11.06 4.38 13.72
N TYR A 124 10.37 5.36 14.30
CA TYR A 124 9.66 6.38 13.53
C TYR A 124 10.16 7.78 13.88
N ILE A 125 10.15 8.66 12.88
CA ILE A 125 10.47 10.08 13.03
C ILE A 125 9.29 10.89 12.52
N ASP A 126 8.74 11.78 13.36
CA ASP A 126 7.59 12.61 12.99
C ASP A 126 7.99 13.85 12.18
N CYS A 127 6.99 14.63 11.75
CA CYS A 127 7.20 15.85 10.98
C CYS A 127 7.94 16.98 11.73
N ASN A 128 8.07 16.86 13.05
CA ASN A 128 8.82 17.78 13.92
C ASN A 128 10.22 17.25 14.27
N PHE A 129 10.69 16.21 13.58
CA PHE A 129 11.98 15.52 13.82
C PHE A 129 12.09 14.87 15.21
N LYS A 130 10.97 14.59 15.89
CA LYS A 130 10.99 13.81 17.14
C LYS A 130 10.95 12.33 16.78
N ALA A 131 11.87 11.57 17.37
CA ALA A 131 12.04 10.15 17.12
C ALA A 131 11.38 9.29 18.20
N TYR A 132 10.95 8.09 17.83
CA TYR A 132 10.26 7.14 18.70
C TYR A 132 10.69 5.72 18.38
N ALA A 133 10.91 4.89 19.42
CA ALA A 133 11.00 3.45 19.27
C ALA A 133 9.58 2.85 19.27
N ILE A 134 9.29 2.01 18.28
CA ILE A 134 7.96 1.49 17.99
C ILE A 134 8.00 -0.03 17.88
N SER A 135 6.93 -0.71 18.28
CA SER A 135 6.80 -2.15 18.10
C SER A 135 6.50 -2.49 16.64
N ASN A 136 6.83 -3.71 16.23
CA ASN A 136 6.53 -4.21 14.89
C ASN A 136 5.01 -4.12 14.59
N ALA A 137 4.15 -4.32 15.59
CA ALA A 137 2.70 -4.17 15.46
C ALA A 137 2.25 -2.73 15.14
N GLN A 138 2.92 -1.70 15.69
CA GLN A 138 2.54 -0.31 15.45
C GLN A 138 2.74 0.12 13.98
N VAL A 139 3.70 -0.48 13.27
CA VAL A 139 4.02 -0.18 11.86
C VAL A 139 2.79 -0.33 10.95
N TYR A 140 1.82 -1.20 11.28
CA TYR A 140 0.62 -1.50 10.50
C TYR A 140 -0.59 -0.56 10.74
N SER A 141 -0.44 0.51 11.53
CA SER A 141 -1.52 1.51 11.78
C SER A 141 -2.02 2.16 10.48
N ASN A 142 -3.32 2.44 10.33
CA ASN A 142 -3.93 2.66 9.00
C ASN A 142 -3.27 3.83 8.22
N THR A 143 -3.11 4.98 8.89
CA THR A 143 -2.67 6.23 8.27
C THR A 143 -1.54 6.88 9.09
N PRO A 144 -0.76 7.82 8.53
CA PRO A 144 0.19 8.61 9.32
C PRO A 144 -0.48 9.39 10.48
N ALA A 145 -1.76 9.76 10.35
CA ALA A 145 -2.51 10.44 11.40
C ALA A 145 -3.00 9.47 12.50
N ASP A 146 -3.44 8.26 12.12
CA ASP A 146 -3.73 7.17 13.06
C ASP A 146 -2.47 6.75 13.86
N PHE A 147 -1.32 6.77 13.18
CA PHE A 147 -0.01 6.53 13.79
C PHE A 147 0.38 7.65 14.76
N ASP A 148 0.28 8.93 14.35
CA ASP A 148 0.55 10.09 15.19
C ASP A 148 -0.38 10.15 16.43
N PHE A 149 -1.63 9.67 16.32
CA PHE A 149 -2.56 9.52 17.45
C PHE A 149 -2.12 8.45 18.47
N LYS A 150 -1.61 7.31 17.99
CA LYS A 150 -1.20 6.16 18.83
C LYS A 150 0.21 6.30 19.42
N LEU A 151 1.00 7.27 18.95
CA LEU A 151 2.40 7.44 19.32
C LEU A 151 2.63 7.79 20.80
N GLU A 152 1.86 8.74 21.37
CA GLU A 152 2.14 9.22 22.74
C GLU A 152 1.76 8.23 23.86
N THR A 153 0.84 7.31 23.59
CA THR A 153 0.35 6.32 24.57
C THR A 153 1.14 5.01 24.53
N LEU A 154 1.66 4.61 23.37
CA LEU A 154 2.24 3.28 23.15
C LEU A 154 3.73 3.26 22.78
N ALA A 155 4.29 4.35 22.22
CA ALA A 155 5.69 4.37 21.80
C ALA A 155 6.63 5.02 22.83
N GLN A 156 7.92 4.65 22.78
CA GLN A 156 8.95 5.30 23.59
C GLN A 156 9.57 6.47 22.80
N GLY A 157 9.10 7.68 23.04
CA GLY A 157 9.67 8.89 22.46
C GLY A 157 11.04 9.24 23.05
N PHE A 158 11.98 9.60 22.18
CA PHE A 158 13.29 10.16 22.57
C PHE A 158 13.18 11.67 22.80
N LYS A 159 13.97 12.22 23.73
CA LYS A 159 13.92 13.67 24.05
C LYS A 159 14.57 14.53 22.98
N SER A 160 15.51 13.97 22.24
CA SER A 160 16.23 14.62 21.16
C SER A 160 16.67 13.57 20.12
N LEU A 161 17.07 14.03 18.92
CA LEU A 161 17.74 13.16 17.95
C LEU A 161 19.08 12.61 18.46
N SER A 162 19.76 13.30 19.38
CA SER A 162 20.99 12.79 20.00
C SER A 162 20.70 11.57 20.89
N ASP A 163 19.69 11.65 21.77
CA ASP A 163 19.24 10.52 22.61
C ASP A 163 18.87 9.30 21.76
N PHE A 164 18.20 9.53 20.63
CA PHE A 164 17.81 8.49 19.67
C PHE A 164 19.03 7.80 19.04
N VAL A 165 20.05 8.57 18.65
CA VAL A 165 21.24 8.06 17.98
C VAL A 165 22.17 7.32 18.96
N GLU A 166 22.28 7.79 20.22
CA GLU A 166 22.93 7.05 21.30
C GLU A 166 22.25 5.68 21.56
N HIS A 167 20.91 5.65 21.50
CA HIS A 167 20.15 4.41 21.59
C HIS A 167 20.40 3.48 20.38
N LEU A 168 20.39 4.00 19.14
CA LEU A 168 20.71 3.20 17.95
C LEU A 168 22.11 2.57 18.04
N ALA A 169 23.12 3.36 18.42
CA ALA A 169 24.52 2.92 18.51
C ALA A 169 24.75 1.75 19.50
N THR A 170 23.83 1.54 20.45
CA THR A 170 23.87 0.41 21.40
C THR A 170 22.94 -0.73 21.01
N SER A 171 21.80 -0.41 20.38
CA SER A 171 20.69 -1.35 20.18
C SER A 171 20.74 -2.12 18.86
N VAL A 172 21.34 -1.55 17.81
CA VAL A 172 21.41 -2.17 16.47
C VAL A 172 22.85 -2.30 15.97
N ASP A 173 23.08 -3.23 15.04
CA ASP A 173 24.37 -3.40 14.35
C ASP A 173 24.41 -2.63 13.02
N ILE A 174 23.27 -2.49 12.35
CA ILE A 174 23.09 -1.72 11.11
C ILE A 174 21.68 -1.10 11.04
N VAL A 175 21.57 0.07 10.41
CA VAL A 175 20.30 0.79 10.17
C VAL A 175 19.88 0.66 8.70
N PHE A 176 18.59 0.40 8.45
CA PHE A 176 17.97 0.56 7.14
C PHE A 176 17.08 1.82 7.16
N PRO A 177 17.54 2.96 6.63
CA PRO A 177 16.72 4.16 6.50
C PRO A 177 15.74 3.96 5.33
N VAL A 178 14.45 4.08 5.62
CA VAL A 178 13.34 3.93 4.66
C VAL A 178 12.48 5.19 4.68
N ILE A 179 13.11 6.36 4.75
CA ILE A 179 12.47 7.68 4.70
C ILE A 179 12.57 8.18 3.26
N HIS A 180 11.46 8.64 2.66
CA HIS A 180 11.42 9.17 1.30
C HIS A 180 11.44 10.71 1.31
N GLY A 181 12.04 11.31 0.29
CA GLY A 181 12.15 12.77 0.18
C GLY A 181 13.02 13.39 1.27
N ARG A 182 12.61 14.57 1.76
CA ARG A 182 13.39 15.37 2.72
C ARG A 182 13.70 14.60 4.01
N PHE A 183 14.90 14.79 4.55
CA PHE A 183 15.54 14.05 5.65
C PHE A 183 15.92 12.60 5.35
N GLY A 184 15.37 11.97 4.30
CA GLY A 184 15.75 10.63 3.84
C GLY A 184 16.71 10.67 2.66
N GLU A 185 16.24 11.16 1.52
CA GLU A 185 17.02 11.21 0.27
C GLU A 185 17.90 12.47 0.16
N ASP A 186 17.67 13.50 0.97
CA ASP A 186 18.55 14.68 1.03
C ASP A 186 19.85 14.48 1.82
N GLY A 187 20.07 13.28 2.38
CA GLY A 187 21.23 12.93 3.20
C GLY A 187 21.09 13.23 4.70
N GLY A 188 19.95 13.75 5.16
CA GLY A 188 19.76 14.22 6.54
C GLY A 188 19.93 13.14 7.61
N ILE A 189 19.24 12.00 7.47
CA ILE A 189 19.37 10.86 8.40
C ILE A 189 20.75 10.20 8.27
N GLN A 190 21.32 10.13 7.07
CA GLN A 190 22.64 9.55 6.83
C GLN A 190 23.73 10.36 7.52
N GLU A 191 23.69 11.70 7.45
CA GLU A 191 24.64 12.57 8.15
C GLU A 191 24.57 12.38 9.68
N LEU A 192 23.37 12.13 10.21
CA LEU A 192 23.15 11.84 11.64
C LEU A 192 23.81 10.50 12.06
N LEU A 193 23.66 9.47 11.24
CA LEU A 193 24.24 8.13 11.45
C LEU A 193 25.77 8.14 11.26
N GLU A 194 26.26 8.83 10.23
CA GLU A 194 27.69 9.03 9.92
C GLU A 194 28.44 9.68 11.09
N LYS A 195 27.90 10.77 11.65
CA LYS A 195 28.49 11.47 12.80
C LYS A 195 28.70 10.60 14.03
N SER A 196 27.91 9.53 14.16
CA SER A 196 27.94 8.60 15.29
C SER A 196 28.53 7.23 14.93
N ASN A 197 29.10 7.09 13.73
CA ASN A 197 29.67 5.86 13.19
C ASN A 197 28.70 4.65 13.20
N ILE A 198 27.40 4.91 13.05
CA ILE A 198 26.39 3.85 12.98
C ILE A 198 26.35 3.31 11.54
N PRO A 199 26.58 2.01 11.30
CA PRO A 199 26.44 1.41 9.98
C PRO A 199 25.02 1.58 9.42
N PHE A 200 24.90 1.85 8.12
CA PHE A 200 23.59 1.97 7.48
C PHE A 200 23.58 1.53 6.02
N VAL A 201 22.40 1.13 5.54
CA VAL A 201 22.08 0.80 4.14
C VAL A 201 21.83 2.09 3.34
N GLY A 202 22.35 2.16 2.12
CA GLY A 202 22.15 3.26 1.18
C GLY A 202 23.34 4.20 1.01
N THR A 203 23.12 5.23 0.19
CA THR A 203 24.14 6.20 -0.24
C THR A 203 24.54 7.18 0.88
N PRO A 204 25.83 7.60 1.02
CA PRO A 204 26.25 8.56 2.04
C PRO A 204 25.73 9.98 1.82
N SER A 205 25.71 10.78 2.89
CA SER A 205 25.03 12.09 2.94
C SER A 205 25.54 13.11 1.91
N ASN A 206 26.83 13.09 1.58
CA ASN A 206 27.43 13.99 0.59
C ASN A 206 26.99 13.66 -0.85
N GLU A 207 26.86 12.38 -1.16
CA GLU A 207 26.42 11.88 -2.45
C GLU A 207 24.91 12.05 -2.60
N CYS A 208 24.14 11.81 -1.54
CA CYS A 208 22.72 12.14 -1.48
C CYS A 208 22.43 13.61 -1.82
N ARG A 209 23.15 14.55 -1.17
CA ARG A 209 23.03 16.00 -1.45
C ARG A 209 23.32 16.39 -2.89
N LYS A 210 24.16 15.65 -3.63
CA LYS A 210 24.46 15.92 -5.06
C LYS A 210 23.37 15.43 -6.00
N ALA A 211 22.65 14.37 -5.63
CA ALA A 211 21.67 13.71 -6.49
C ALA A 211 20.22 14.17 -6.22
N PHE A 212 19.92 14.62 -5.00
CA PHE A 212 18.54 14.94 -4.57
C PHE A 212 17.96 16.23 -5.16
N ASP A 213 18.76 17.29 -5.31
CA ASP A 213 18.33 18.51 -6.00
C ASP A 213 18.47 18.31 -7.52
N LYS A 214 17.35 18.23 -8.23
CA LYS A 214 17.32 17.91 -9.68
C LYS A 214 18.17 18.88 -10.53
N HIS A 215 18.29 20.14 -10.13
CA HIS A 215 19.11 21.10 -10.86
C HIS A 215 20.60 20.84 -10.62
N ASP A 216 21.01 20.67 -9.36
CA ASP A 216 22.41 20.40 -9.03
C ASP A 216 22.86 19.04 -9.58
N ALA A 217 21.98 18.03 -9.55
CA ALA A 217 22.18 16.73 -10.18
C ALA A 217 22.35 16.85 -11.70
N SER A 218 21.48 17.60 -12.39
CA SER A 218 21.63 17.89 -13.83
C SER A 218 22.96 18.59 -14.14
N LEU A 219 23.40 19.54 -13.31
CA LEU A 219 24.70 20.20 -13.51
C LEU A 219 25.87 19.22 -13.32
N GLU A 220 25.78 18.29 -12.38
CA GLU A 220 26.82 17.27 -12.18
C GLU A 220 26.86 16.25 -13.32
N LEU A 221 25.71 15.74 -13.76
CA LEU A 221 25.61 14.86 -14.94
C LEU A 221 26.21 15.51 -16.20
N ASP A 222 26.00 16.81 -16.41
CA ASP A 222 26.56 17.54 -17.54
C ASP A 222 28.10 17.61 -17.50
N LYS A 223 28.68 17.84 -16.31
CA LYS A 223 30.15 17.83 -16.08
C LYS A 223 30.76 16.45 -16.33
N GLN A 224 30.06 15.39 -15.92
CA GLN A 224 30.47 14.00 -16.16
C GLN A 224 30.29 13.56 -17.62
N GLY A 225 29.65 14.41 -18.44
CA GLY A 225 29.54 14.22 -19.89
C GLY A 225 28.27 13.50 -20.35
N PHE A 226 27.26 13.34 -19.50
CA PHE A 226 25.92 12.90 -19.92
C PHE A 226 25.16 14.02 -20.65
N ILE A 227 24.27 13.65 -21.56
CA ILE A 227 23.25 14.58 -22.07
C ILE A 227 22.19 14.76 -20.99
N THR A 228 21.89 16.03 -20.69
CA THR A 228 20.85 16.42 -19.75
C THR A 228 19.77 17.23 -20.47
N VAL A 229 18.55 17.26 -19.91
CA VAL A 229 17.48 18.10 -20.43
C VAL A 229 17.85 19.57 -20.17
N PRO A 230 17.86 20.44 -21.19
CA PRO A 230 18.11 21.86 -20.95
C PRO A 230 17.07 22.40 -19.99
N ASN A 231 17.55 23.05 -18.93
CA ASN A 231 16.73 23.54 -17.84
C ASN A 231 17.08 24.98 -17.44
N PHE A 232 16.18 25.61 -16.69
CA PHE A 232 16.31 26.95 -16.12
C PHE A 232 15.82 26.92 -14.67
N LEU A 233 16.63 27.42 -13.74
CA LEU A 233 16.29 27.50 -12.32
C LEU A 233 15.61 28.83 -12.01
N LEU A 234 14.43 28.76 -11.39
CA LEU A 234 13.69 29.87 -10.79
C LEU A 234 13.83 29.78 -9.27
N GLN A 235 14.23 30.87 -8.62
CA GLN A 235 14.38 30.93 -7.16
C GLN A 235 13.97 32.31 -6.64
N GLY A 236 13.24 32.34 -5.51
CA GLY A 236 12.81 33.58 -4.87
C GLY A 236 11.50 34.18 -5.42
N ARG A 237 11.18 35.40 -4.99
CA ARG A 237 9.87 36.06 -5.23
C ARG A 237 9.84 37.05 -6.40
N GLU A 238 10.99 37.38 -6.97
CA GLU A 238 11.12 38.29 -8.12
C GLU A 238 11.66 37.49 -9.32
N LEU A 239 10.77 36.72 -9.96
CA LEU A 239 11.11 35.94 -11.13
C LEU A 239 11.07 36.84 -12.39
N GLU A 240 12.24 37.20 -12.91
CA GLU A 240 12.36 38.09 -14.07
C GLU A 240 11.96 37.41 -15.40
N ASP A 241 10.83 37.85 -15.97
CA ASP A 241 10.31 37.50 -17.29
C ASP A 241 11.36 37.62 -18.42
N THR A 242 12.30 38.56 -18.29
CA THR A 242 13.35 38.85 -19.26
C THR A 242 14.38 37.74 -19.44
N GLU A 243 14.80 37.05 -18.38
CA GLU A 243 15.80 35.97 -18.51
C GLU A 243 15.17 34.66 -18.97
N LEU A 244 13.97 34.32 -18.48
CA LEU A 244 13.25 33.14 -18.97
C LEU A 244 12.84 33.31 -20.45
N SER A 245 12.43 34.51 -20.88
CA SER A 245 12.19 34.82 -22.30
C SER A 245 13.44 34.65 -23.19
N LYS A 246 14.63 35.03 -22.68
CA LYS A 246 15.90 34.77 -23.38
C LYS A 246 16.20 33.27 -23.47
N TRP A 247 15.94 32.51 -22.41
CA TRP A 247 16.12 31.05 -22.39
C TRP A 247 15.19 30.35 -23.38
N PHE A 248 13.90 30.72 -23.43
CA PHE A 248 12.96 30.22 -24.44
C PHE A 248 13.48 30.49 -25.87
N THR A 249 13.90 31.74 -26.13
CA THR A 249 14.46 32.14 -27.43
C THR A 249 15.73 31.35 -27.79
N LYS A 250 16.61 31.09 -26.81
CA LYS A 250 17.86 30.33 -26.99
C LYS A 250 17.63 28.89 -27.45
N TYR A 251 16.56 28.25 -26.99
CA TYR A 251 16.20 26.87 -27.35
C TYR A 251 15.07 26.79 -28.37
N ASN A 252 14.84 27.86 -29.15
CA ASN A 252 13.85 27.94 -30.21
C ASN A 252 12.38 27.68 -29.77
N LEU A 253 12.07 27.89 -28.49
CA LEU A 253 10.72 27.78 -27.95
C LEU A 253 9.93 29.08 -28.18
N ASP A 254 8.65 28.97 -28.52
CA ASP A 254 7.76 30.13 -28.62
C ASP A 254 7.50 30.74 -27.22
N ILE A 255 7.73 32.04 -27.07
CA ILE A 255 7.63 32.75 -25.77
C ILE A 255 6.21 32.69 -25.18
N LYS A 256 5.16 32.50 -26.00
CA LYS A 256 3.76 32.50 -25.59
C LYS A 256 3.13 31.11 -25.52
N GLN A 257 3.62 30.13 -26.28
CA GLN A 257 3.01 28.81 -26.46
C GLN A 257 4.00 27.65 -26.37
N GLY A 258 5.30 27.92 -26.24
CA GLY A 258 6.35 26.92 -26.12
C GLY A 258 6.15 26.03 -24.90
N LYS A 259 6.15 24.71 -25.12
CA LYS A 259 5.76 23.73 -24.11
C LYS A 259 6.96 23.35 -23.24
N VAL A 260 6.81 23.51 -21.94
CA VAL A 260 7.84 23.21 -20.92
C VAL A 260 7.24 22.41 -19.77
N VAL A 261 8.08 21.72 -19.01
CA VAL A 261 7.72 21.13 -17.71
C VAL A 261 8.19 22.08 -16.62
N VAL A 262 7.35 22.32 -15.61
CA VAL A 262 7.65 23.10 -14.41
C VAL A 262 7.54 22.15 -13.22
N LYS A 263 8.63 21.94 -12.48
CA LYS A 263 8.69 20.99 -11.36
C LYS A 263 9.52 21.51 -10.18
N PRO A 264 9.19 21.16 -8.92
CA PRO A 264 10.07 21.45 -7.80
C PRO A 264 11.40 20.68 -7.91
N THR A 265 12.48 21.30 -7.46
CA THR A 265 13.81 20.67 -7.46
C THR A 265 13.91 19.51 -6.48
N ARG A 266 13.20 19.54 -5.34
CA ARG A 266 13.45 18.71 -4.15
C ARG A 266 12.22 17.94 -3.60
N ALA A 267 11.10 17.91 -4.32
CA ALA A 267 9.98 17.01 -4.04
C ALA A 267 9.94 15.81 -5.02
N GLY A 268 9.27 14.71 -4.66
CA GLY A 268 9.16 13.52 -5.51
C GLY A 268 8.47 13.76 -6.85
N SER A 269 8.68 12.84 -7.79
CA SER A 269 8.38 13.00 -9.23
C SER A 269 6.91 13.27 -9.61
N SER A 270 5.97 13.17 -8.68
CA SER A 270 4.54 13.44 -8.90
C SER A 270 4.02 14.68 -8.16
N ILE A 271 4.83 15.31 -7.30
CA ILE A 271 4.39 16.44 -6.46
C ILE A 271 4.78 17.75 -7.16
N GLY A 272 3.80 18.61 -7.46
CA GLY A 272 4.03 19.93 -8.05
C GLY A 272 4.55 19.93 -9.50
N VAL A 273 4.56 18.78 -10.18
CA VAL A 273 4.98 18.68 -11.59
C VAL A 273 3.82 19.07 -12.52
N THR A 274 4.04 20.07 -13.38
CA THR A 274 3.03 20.58 -14.31
C THR A 274 3.61 20.87 -15.69
N VAL A 275 2.78 20.77 -16.74
CA VAL A 275 3.12 21.24 -18.09
C VAL A 275 2.68 22.70 -18.23
N ALA A 276 3.55 23.57 -18.76
CA ALA A 276 3.28 24.98 -19.00
C ALA A 276 3.51 25.38 -20.46
N TYR A 277 2.84 26.45 -20.89
CA TYR A 277 2.82 26.96 -22.26
C TYR A 277 3.22 28.43 -22.32
N GLY A 278 4.46 28.69 -22.75
CA GLY A 278 5.06 30.01 -22.76
C GLY A 278 5.58 30.46 -21.40
N VAL A 279 6.29 31.60 -21.41
CA VAL A 279 7.00 32.15 -20.25
C VAL A 279 6.03 32.55 -19.14
N THR A 280 4.92 33.23 -19.48
CA THR A 280 3.95 33.71 -18.49
C THR A 280 3.30 32.58 -17.70
N ASP A 281 2.85 31.50 -18.38
CA ASP A 281 2.26 30.33 -17.71
C ASP A 281 3.29 29.55 -16.88
N ALA A 282 4.52 29.43 -17.38
CA ALA A 282 5.62 28.81 -16.64
C ALA A 282 5.93 29.58 -15.33
N LEU A 283 5.99 30.92 -15.39
CA LEU A 283 6.14 31.76 -14.20
C LEU A 283 4.93 31.67 -13.26
N THR A 284 3.70 31.61 -13.77
CA THR A 284 2.51 31.45 -12.92
C THR A 284 2.55 30.13 -12.16
N LYS A 285 2.90 29.02 -12.83
CA LYS A 285 3.03 27.69 -12.19
C LYS A 285 4.21 27.60 -11.22
N ALA A 286 5.36 28.20 -11.55
CA ALA A 286 6.48 28.26 -10.63
C ALA A 286 6.16 29.08 -9.37
N ASN A 287 5.50 30.23 -9.53
CA ASN A 287 5.04 31.02 -8.39
C ASN A 287 4.01 30.28 -7.54
N ALA A 288 3.12 29.46 -8.14
CA ALA A 288 2.19 28.62 -7.39
C ALA A 288 2.94 27.67 -6.46
N ILE A 289 3.87 26.86 -7.00
CA ILE A 289 4.72 25.91 -6.25
C ILE A 289 5.44 26.59 -5.07
N ILE A 290 6.03 27.78 -5.30
CA ILE A 290 6.73 28.56 -4.27
C ILE A 290 5.74 29.13 -3.22
N SER A 291 4.57 29.59 -3.66
CA SER A 291 3.56 30.20 -2.77
C SER A 291 2.80 29.18 -1.91
N GLU A 292 2.62 27.97 -2.42
CA GLU A 292 2.09 26.80 -1.71
C GLU A 292 3.12 26.20 -0.73
N GLY A 293 4.38 26.62 -0.82
CA GLY A 293 5.46 26.17 0.06
C GLY A 293 6.00 24.77 -0.26
N ILE A 294 5.78 24.28 -1.48
CA ILE A 294 6.25 22.96 -1.93
C ILE A 294 7.77 22.93 -2.06
N ASP A 295 8.35 23.96 -2.70
CA ASP A 295 9.81 24.14 -2.84
C ASP A 295 10.14 25.64 -3.03
N ASP A 296 11.32 26.09 -2.58
CA ASP A 296 11.78 27.48 -2.78
C ASP A 296 12.59 27.67 -4.08
N LYS A 297 12.93 26.54 -4.72
CA LYS A 297 13.55 26.40 -6.04
C LYS A 297 12.61 25.65 -6.99
N VAL A 298 12.41 26.17 -8.20
CA VAL A 298 11.60 25.53 -9.24
C VAL A 298 12.40 25.41 -10.53
N LEU A 299 12.31 24.24 -11.17
CA LEU A 299 13.00 23.92 -12.41
C LEU A 299 12.02 24.00 -13.59
N VAL A 300 12.42 24.73 -14.64
CA VAL A 300 11.72 24.75 -15.94
C VAL A 300 12.56 23.97 -16.95
N GLU A 301 11.99 22.95 -17.56
CA GLU A 301 12.65 22.03 -18.50
C GLU A 301 11.95 22.00 -19.86
N ILE A 302 12.69 21.71 -20.93
CA ILE A 302 12.08 21.47 -22.26
C ILE A 302 11.16 20.24 -22.20
N PHE A 303 9.93 20.37 -22.69
CA PHE A 303 9.04 19.21 -22.80
C PHE A 303 9.54 18.22 -23.87
N LEU A 304 9.74 16.97 -23.48
CA LEU A 304 10.33 15.92 -24.32
C LEU A 304 9.30 15.28 -25.27
N GLU A 305 8.89 16.03 -26.29
CA GLU A 305 7.86 15.61 -27.25
C GLU A 305 8.27 14.32 -28.00
N GLY A 306 7.41 13.30 -27.97
CA GLY A 306 7.68 11.99 -28.58
C GLY A 306 8.68 11.11 -27.83
N GLY A 307 9.13 11.52 -26.64
CA GLY A 307 9.93 10.71 -25.74
C GLY A 307 9.13 9.59 -25.08
N ARG A 308 9.85 8.54 -24.63
CA ARG A 308 9.30 7.44 -23.85
C ARG A 308 10.10 7.30 -22.56
N GLU A 309 9.44 7.53 -21.43
CA GLU A 309 10.05 7.43 -20.10
C GLU A 309 10.33 5.97 -19.72
N PHE A 310 11.40 5.78 -18.95
CA PHE A 310 11.82 4.51 -18.40
C PHE A 310 12.31 4.67 -16.96
N THR A 311 12.15 3.61 -16.18
CA THR A 311 12.72 3.46 -14.83
C THR A 311 13.65 2.26 -14.81
N THR A 312 14.83 2.36 -14.21
CA THR A 312 15.71 1.22 -13.96
C THR A 312 16.26 1.24 -12.53
N ILE A 313 16.19 0.09 -11.88
CA ILE A 313 16.86 -0.17 -10.61
C ILE A 313 18.32 -0.51 -10.91
N VAL A 314 19.25 0.01 -10.11
CA VAL A 314 20.67 -0.36 -10.15
C VAL A 314 21.06 -0.94 -8.80
N LEU A 315 21.77 -2.07 -8.82
CA LEU A 315 22.26 -2.76 -7.64
C LEU A 315 23.79 -2.69 -7.57
N ASP A 316 24.32 -2.40 -6.37
CA ASP A 316 25.74 -2.53 -6.07
C ASP A 316 26.06 -4.01 -5.80
N VAL A 317 26.76 -4.66 -6.73
CA VAL A 317 27.21 -6.06 -6.59
C VAL A 317 28.63 -6.18 -6.01
N GLY A 318 29.19 -5.08 -5.50
CA GLY A 318 30.40 -5.09 -4.67
C GLY A 318 31.71 -4.70 -5.35
N SER A 319 32.79 -4.86 -4.58
CA SER A 319 34.05 -4.15 -4.76
C SER A 319 35.24 -5.07 -5.07
N GLY A 320 35.27 -5.61 -6.29
CA GLY A 320 36.48 -6.17 -6.92
C GLY A 320 37.11 -5.17 -7.89
N LEU A 321 38.37 -5.40 -8.31
CA LEU A 321 39.03 -4.58 -9.33
C LEU A 321 38.42 -4.88 -10.72
N GLY A 322 37.27 -4.26 -11.01
CA GLY A 322 36.48 -4.49 -12.23
C GLY A 322 35.00 -4.81 -12.00
N SER A 323 34.54 -4.97 -10.75
CA SER A 323 33.11 -5.12 -10.45
C SER A 323 32.37 -3.83 -10.72
N GLN A 324 31.38 -3.88 -11.62
CA GLN A 324 30.51 -2.76 -11.98
C GLN A 324 29.12 -2.96 -11.34
N PRO A 325 28.40 -1.90 -10.93
CA PRO A 325 27.04 -2.02 -10.48
C PRO A 325 26.15 -2.51 -11.63
N VAL A 326 25.11 -3.30 -11.33
CA VAL A 326 24.27 -3.94 -12.36
C VAL A 326 22.91 -3.25 -12.39
N ALA A 327 22.60 -2.60 -13.50
CA ALA A 327 21.25 -2.14 -13.82
C ALA A 327 20.35 -3.34 -14.17
N LEU A 328 19.15 -3.39 -13.59
CA LEU A 328 18.15 -4.43 -13.88
C LEU A 328 17.49 -4.19 -15.25
N LEU A 329 16.47 -4.98 -15.58
CA LEU A 329 15.67 -4.76 -16.79
C LEU A 329 14.80 -3.50 -16.60
N PRO A 330 14.93 -2.46 -17.45
CA PRO A 330 14.13 -1.25 -17.28
C PRO A 330 12.63 -1.51 -17.44
N THR A 331 11.82 -0.59 -16.94
CA THR A 331 10.37 -0.57 -17.14
C THR A 331 9.98 0.66 -17.94
N GLU A 332 9.20 0.49 -19.02
CA GLU A 332 8.57 1.58 -19.78
C GLU A 332 7.20 1.91 -19.18
N VAL A 333 6.78 3.19 -19.16
CA VAL A 333 5.64 3.74 -18.36
C VAL A 333 4.33 2.96 -18.42
N ALA A 334 4.03 2.23 -19.50
CA ALA A 334 2.92 1.28 -19.53
C ALA A 334 3.23 -0.05 -18.77
N TYR A 335 4.00 0.03 -17.69
CA TYR A 335 4.54 -1.05 -16.84
C TYR A 335 5.15 -2.27 -17.58
N HIS A 336 5.71 -2.06 -18.78
CA HIS A 336 6.36 -3.14 -19.54
C HIS A 336 7.79 -3.37 -19.03
N THR A 337 8.03 -4.56 -18.47
CA THR A 337 9.34 -5.03 -17.99
C THR A 337 9.61 -6.43 -18.57
N PRO A 338 10.57 -6.61 -19.52
CA PRO A 338 11.46 -5.60 -20.12
C PRO A 338 10.73 -4.51 -20.94
N PRO A 339 11.38 -3.38 -21.27
CA PRO A 339 10.73 -2.27 -21.96
C PRO A 339 10.60 -2.58 -23.45
N ARG A 340 9.65 -1.95 -24.17
CA ARG A 340 9.45 -2.15 -25.62
C ARG A 340 10.42 -1.27 -26.44
N PHE A 341 11.70 -1.35 -26.08
CA PHE A 341 12.82 -0.73 -26.77
C PHE A 341 13.61 -1.78 -27.56
N PRO A 342 14.32 -1.40 -28.65
CA PRO A 342 15.30 -2.28 -29.27
C PRO A 342 16.35 -2.75 -28.25
N GLU A 343 16.84 -3.99 -28.38
CA GLU A 343 17.78 -4.59 -27.42
C GLU A 343 19.02 -3.71 -27.17
N ILE A 344 19.54 -3.08 -28.22
CA ILE A 344 20.66 -2.11 -28.15
C ILE A 344 20.32 -0.88 -27.29
N VAL A 345 19.09 -0.36 -27.36
CA VAL A 345 18.64 0.77 -26.52
C VAL A 345 18.50 0.33 -25.07
N THR A 346 17.89 -0.83 -24.82
CA THR A 346 17.80 -1.41 -23.46
C THR A 346 19.18 -1.61 -22.84
N ARG A 347 20.16 -2.09 -23.62
CA ARG A 347 21.55 -2.25 -23.17
C ARG A 347 22.22 -0.90 -22.87
N ASN A 348 22.09 0.08 -23.77
CA ASN A 348 22.63 1.43 -23.57
C ASN A 348 22.04 2.14 -22.34
N ILE A 349 20.75 1.91 -22.03
CA ILE A 349 20.12 2.41 -20.79
C ILE A 349 20.78 1.77 -19.57
N ARG A 350 20.93 0.44 -19.56
CA ARG A 350 21.57 -0.29 -18.46
C ARG A 350 23.01 0.14 -18.23
N GLU A 351 23.83 0.18 -19.28
CA GLU A 351 25.22 0.62 -19.23
C GLU A 351 25.35 2.08 -18.74
N GLY A 352 24.50 2.98 -19.24
CA GLY A 352 24.47 4.38 -18.82
C GLY A 352 24.06 4.56 -17.35
N ALA A 353 23.06 3.80 -16.89
CA ALA A 353 22.59 3.84 -15.50
C ALA A 353 23.64 3.28 -14.53
N SER A 354 24.31 2.18 -14.88
CA SER A 354 25.45 1.64 -14.11
C SER A 354 26.62 2.63 -14.03
N LEU A 355 26.97 3.30 -15.14
CA LEU A 355 28.00 4.33 -15.15
C LEU A 355 27.63 5.54 -14.28
N LEU A 356 26.38 6.01 -14.37
CA LEU A 356 25.85 7.11 -13.57
C LEU A 356 25.93 6.78 -12.07
N PHE A 357 25.47 5.58 -11.68
CA PHE A 357 25.53 5.09 -10.30
C PHE A 357 26.96 5.12 -9.74
N GLN A 358 27.93 4.64 -10.54
CA GLN A 358 29.35 4.65 -10.17
C GLN A 358 29.91 6.07 -10.05
N GLN A 359 29.64 6.96 -11.02
CA GLN A 359 30.20 8.32 -11.06
C GLN A 359 29.64 9.23 -9.97
N LEU A 360 28.35 9.10 -9.61
CA LEU A 360 27.76 9.82 -8.50
C LEU A 360 28.11 9.23 -7.12
N GLY A 361 28.80 8.08 -7.07
CA GLY A 361 29.24 7.46 -5.83
C GLY A 361 28.13 6.79 -5.03
N LEU A 362 27.03 6.39 -5.68
CA LEU A 362 25.88 5.76 -5.04
C LEU A 362 26.26 4.39 -4.44
N ARG A 363 25.46 3.89 -3.49
CA ARG A 363 25.74 2.63 -2.75
C ARG A 363 24.51 1.76 -2.58
N ASP A 364 24.76 0.46 -2.53
CA ASP A 364 23.82 -0.64 -2.27
C ASP A 364 22.71 -0.78 -3.35
N PHE A 365 21.86 0.24 -3.56
CA PHE A 365 20.89 0.29 -4.66
C PHE A 365 20.39 1.73 -4.93
N ALA A 366 19.81 1.98 -6.11
CA ALA A 366 19.09 3.23 -6.44
C ALA A 366 18.05 3.00 -7.55
N ARG A 367 17.07 3.91 -7.69
CA ARG A 367 16.14 3.97 -8.83
C ARG A 367 16.48 5.17 -9.71
N ILE A 368 16.86 4.91 -10.95
CA ILE A 368 17.18 5.94 -11.94
C ILE A 368 16.04 6.00 -12.96
N ASP A 369 15.43 7.17 -13.09
CA ASP A 369 14.38 7.46 -14.07
C ASP A 369 14.96 8.32 -15.21
N GLY A 370 14.39 8.17 -16.41
CA GLY A 370 14.90 8.84 -17.60
C GLY A 370 14.00 8.71 -18.82
N TRP A 371 14.46 9.27 -19.95
CA TRP A 371 13.70 9.36 -21.18
C TRP A 371 14.50 8.86 -22.38
N PHE A 372 13.87 8.03 -23.20
CA PHE A 372 14.37 7.62 -24.51
C PHE A 372 13.67 8.43 -25.62
N LEU A 373 14.46 9.22 -26.35
CA LEU A 373 14.04 9.96 -27.53
C LEU A 373 14.41 9.15 -28.80
N PRO A 374 13.45 8.67 -29.60
CA PRO A 374 13.75 7.99 -30.87
C PRO A 374 14.41 8.95 -31.88
N PRO A 375 15.05 8.45 -32.97
CA PRO A 375 15.71 9.30 -33.97
C PRO A 375 14.76 10.27 -34.70
N SER A 376 13.45 10.02 -34.64
CA SER A 376 12.39 10.88 -35.18
C SER A 376 11.96 12.02 -34.25
N ALA A 377 12.40 12.01 -32.98
CA ALA A 377 12.08 13.07 -32.02
C ALA A 377 12.96 14.31 -32.27
N GLU A 378 12.43 15.49 -31.96
CA GLU A 378 13.21 16.72 -32.05
C GLU A 378 14.29 16.72 -30.94
N THR A 379 15.55 16.78 -31.37
CA THR A 379 16.74 16.83 -30.48
C THR A 379 17.70 17.97 -30.87
N SER A 380 17.17 18.98 -31.56
CA SER A 380 17.87 20.19 -32.02
C SER A 380 18.48 20.98 -30.87
N TYR A 381 17.79 21.03 -29.74
CA TYR A 381 18.20 21.67 -28.48
C TYR A 381 19.27 20.88 -27.69
N LEU A 382 19.52 19.61 -28.03
CA LEU A 382 20.54 18.77 -27.39
C LEU A 382 21.87 18.86 -28.14
N THR A 383 22.86 19.51 -27.52
CA THR A 383 24.15 19.83 -28.14
C THR A 383 25.32 18.97 -27.62
N GLY A 384 26.26 18.64 -28.52
CA GLY A 384 27.49 17.90 -28.21
C GLY A 384 27.45 16.39 -28.46
N ASN A 385 28.64 15.78 -28.51
CA ASN A 385 28.86 14.34 -28.45
C ASN A 385 29.05 13.94 -26.98
N LYS A 386 27.93 13.73 -26.29
CA LYS A 386 27.85 13.39 -24.87
C LYS A 386 27.22 11.99 -24.70
N LEU A 387 27.49 11.34 -23.57
CA LEU A 387 26.93 10.05 -23.19
C LEU A 387 25.41 10.09 -23.23
N GLY A 388 24.80 9.09 -23.87
CA GLY A 388 23.36 9.01 -24.14
C GLY A 388 22.98 9.16 -25.61
N ARG A 389 23.80 9.79 -26.47
CA ARG A 389 23.51 9.86 -27.93
C ARG A 389 23.95 8.60 -28.66
N SER A 390 23.09 8.07 -29.53
CA SER A 390 23.39 6.96 -30.43
C SER A 390 22.67 7.13 -31.77
N GLU A 391 23.02 6.32 -32.78
CA GLU A 391 22.27 6.23 -34.04
C GLU A 391 20.83 5.73 -33.85
N PHE A 392 20.57 5.02 -32.75
CA PHE A 392 19.25 4.47 -32.40
C PHE A 392 18.36 5.44 -31.62
N GLY A 393 18.87 6.62 -31.24
CA GLY A 393 18.14 7.61 -30.44
C GLY A 393 19.01 8.23 -29.34
N THR A 394 18.40 9.08 -28.51
CA THR A 394 19.06 9.75 -27.37
C THR A 394 18.43 9.29 -26.06
N ILE A 395 19.27 8.91 -25.10
CA ILE A 395 18.91 8.55 -23.73
C ILE A 395 19.27 9.71 -22.81
N LEU A 396 18.33 10.09 -21.95
CA LEU A 396 18.43 11.16 -20.96
C LEU A 396 18.14 10.56 -19.59
N PHE A 397 18.91 10.89 -18.57
CA PHE A 397 18.58 10.56 -17.16
C PHE A 397 18.10 11.84 -16.49
N THR A 398 16.97 11.79 -15.78
CA THR A 398 16.29 12.99 -15.25
C THR A 398 16.18 12.99 -13.74
N ASP A 399 15.90 11.85 -13.11
CA ASP A 399 15.60 11.78 -11.68
C ASP A 399 16.32 10.57 -11.05
N ILE A 400 17.01 10.82 -9.94
CA ILE A 400 17.86 9.84 -9.25
C ILE A 400 17.33 9.69 -7.82
N ASN A 401 16.60 8.61 -7.58
CA ASN A 401 15.95 8.34 -6.31
C ASN A 401 16.86 7.40 -5.52
N LEU A 402 17.32 7.89 -4.38
CA LEU A 402 18.38 7.29 -3.56
C LEU A 402 17.81 6.19 -2.65
N ILE A 403 16.51 6.26 -2.39
CA ILE A 403 15.74 5.21 -1.72
C ILE A 403 14.55 4.92 -2.64
N SER A 404 14.63 3.84 -3.43
CA SER A 404 13.45 3.39 -4.20
C SER A 404 12.30 3.12 -3.22
N GLY A 405 11.07 3.52 -3.60
CA GLY A 405 9.85 3.02 -2.96
C GLY A 405 9.87 1.50 -2.88
N MET A 406 9.45 0.95 -1.74
CA MET A 406 9.48 -0.49 -1.44
C MET A 406 8.10 -1.04 -1.10
N GLU A 407 7.04 -0.48 -1.67
CA GLU A 407 5.73 -1.13 -1.70
C GLU A 407 5.81 -2.48 -2.44
N GLN A 408 4.94 -3.45 -2.12
CA GLN A 408 4.97 -4.81 -2.66
C GLN A 408 4.94 -4.87 -4.21
N THR A 409 4.31 -3.91 -4.88
CA THR A 409 4.26 -3.80 -6.35
C THR A 409 5.27 -2.80 -6.94
N SER A 410 6.21 -2.28 -6.15
CA SER A 410 7.18 -1.27 -6.59
C SER A 410 8.16 -1.78 -7.67
N PHE A 411 8.76 -0.84 -8.42
CA PHE A 411 9.76 -1.15 -9.45
C PHE A 411 10.94 -1.98 -8.94
N LEU A 412 11.32 -1.84 -7.67
CA LEU A 412 12.35 -2.66 -7.02
C LEU A 412 12.02 -4.15 -7.15
N PHE A 413 10.85 -4.57 -6.68
CA PHE A 413 10.46 -5.98 -6.70
C PHE A 413 9.97 -6.47 -8.05
N GLN A 414 9.33 -5.60 -8.86
CA GLN A 414 8.97 -5.95 -10.24
C GLN A 414 10.21 -6.28 -11.08
N GLN A 415 11.27 -5.45 -11.03
CA GLN A 415 12.49 -5.67 -11.81
C GLN A 415 13.34 -6.79 -11.20
N ALA A 416 13.46 -6.87 -9.87
CA ALA A 416 14.20 -7.93 -9.18
C ALA A 416 13.59 -9.32 -9.44
N SER A 417 12.26 -9.47 -9.38
CA SER A 417 11.60 -10.76 -9.64
C SER A 417 11.73 -11.23 -11.09
N LYS A 418 11.81 -10.31 -12.06
CA LYS A 418 12.12 -10.67 -13.46
C LYS A 418 13.52 -11.27 -13.61
N VAL A 419 14.48 -10.92 -12.76
CA VAL A 419 15.84 -11.50 -12.76
C VAL A 419 16.07 -12.56 -11.68
N GLY A 420 15.00 -13.09 -11.08
CA GLY A 420 15.07 -14.25 -10.19
C GLY A 420 15.15 -13.97 -8.68
N PHE A 421 15.09 -12.72 -8.24
CA PHE A 421 15.10 -12.35 -6.82
C PHE A 421 13.68 -12.18 -6.24
N SER A 422 13.35 -12.87 -5.15
CA SER A 422 12.18 -12.49 -4.32
C SER A 422 12.41 -11.21 -3.54
N HIS A 423 11.32 -10.67 -2.96
CA HIS A 423 11.37 -9.56 -2.01
C HIS A 423 12.38 -9.78 -0.87
N SER A 424 12.37 -10.98 -0.28
CA SER A 424 13.28 -11.31 0.83
C SER A 424 14.74 -11.34 0.37
N ASN A 425 15.00 -12.03 -0.75
CA ASN A 425 16.37 -12.22 -1.25
C ASN A 425 16.99 -10.91 -1.74
N ILE A 426 16.23 -10.01 -2.40
CA ILE A 426 16.78 -8.70 -2.81
C ILE A 426 17.08 -7.79 -1.61
N LEU A 427 16.21 -7.73 -0.61
CA LEU A 427 16.42 -6.91 0.58
C LEU A 427 17.58 -7.45 1.44
N ARG A 428 17.68 -8.77 1.61
CA ARG A 428 18.80 -9.42 2.30
C ARG A 428 20.13 -9.21 1.55
N THR A 429 20.13 -9.27 0.22
CA THR A 429 21.27 -8.94 -0.65
C THR A 429 21.75 -7.50 -0.41
N VAL A 430 20.83 -6.53 -0.39
CA VAL A 430 21.11 -5.11 -0.11
C VAL A 430 21.68 -4.90 1.29
N ILE A 431 21.10 -5.53 2.32
CA ILE A 431 21.60 -5.46 3.71
C ILE A 431 23.02 -6.06 3.80
N GLN A 432 23.27 -7.22 3.20
CA GLN A 432 24.60 -7.85 3.20
C GLN A 432 25.65 -7.01 2.47
N ARG A 433 25.30 -6.40 1.33
CA ARG A 433 26.18 -5.46 0.62
C ARG A 433 26.52 -4.24 1.49
N ALA A 434 25.55 -3.71 2.23
CA ALA A 434 25.79 -2.63 3.18
C ALA A 434 26.73 -3.08 4.32
N CYS A 435 26.48 -4.25 4.94
CA CYS A 435 27.36 -4.81 5.99
C CYS A 435 28.82 -4.95 5.52
N LEU A 436 29.06 -5.36 4.27
CA LEU A 436 30.40 -5.46 3.69
C LEU A 436 31.14 -4.10 3.57
N ARG A 437 30.45 -2.95 3.70
CA ARG A 437 31.10 -1.62 3.78
C ARG A 437 31.71 -1.32 5.15
N PHE A 438 31.36 -2.08 6.20
CA PHE A 438 31.74 -1.82 7.58
C PHE A 438 32.54 -3.00 8.17
N PRO A 439 33.86 -2.86 8.44
CA PRO A 439 34.72 -3.98 8.85
C PRO A 439 34.27 -4.73 10.12
N ASN A 440 33.62 -4.03 11.05
CA ASN A 440 33.03 -4.62 12.26
C ASN A 440 31.84 -5.56 11.97
N LEU A 441 31.25 -5.48 10.77
CA LEU A 441 30.12 -6.31 10.35
C LEU A 441 30.51 -7.47 9.40
N HIS A 442 31.77 -7.56 8.95
CA HIS A 442 32.24 -8.62 8.02
C HIS A 442 32.07 -10.04 8.57
N GLN A 443 31.96 -10.21 9.89
CA GLN A 443 31.70 -11.50 10.55
C GLN A 443 30.25 -11.96 10.47
N TYR A 444 29.29 -11.07 10.15
CA TYR A 444 27.88 -11.42 10.01
C TYR A 444 27.61 -11.85 8.57
N SER A 445 27.97 -13.09 8.24
CA SER A 445 27.35 -13.76 7.09
C SER A 445 25.90 -14.07 7.47
N VAL A 446 24.98 -13.19 7.10
CA VAL A 446 23.57 -13.59 7.02
C VAL A 446 23.53 -14.61 5.90
N VAL A 447 23.45 -15.88 6.27
CA VAL A 447 23.23 -16.92 5.28
C VAL A 447 21.86 -16.62 4.71
N SER A 448 21.77 -16.27 3.42
CA SER A 448 20.49 -16.39 2.72
C SER A 448 20.10 -17.86 2.79
N SER A 449 19.30 -18.22 3.79
CA SER A 449 18.68 -19.53 3.91
C SER A 449 17.99 -19.80 2.59
N PRO A 450 18.46 -20.77 1.80
CA PRO A 450 17.89 -20.98 0.49
C PRO A 450 16.50 -21.56 0.69
N ILE A 451 15.47 -20.76 0.38
CA ILE A 451 14.14 -21.28 0.06
C ILE A 451 14.36 -22.16 -1.18
N LEU A 452 14.56 -23.46 -0.93
CA LEU A 452 15.21 -24.39 -1.86
C LEU A 452 14.30 -24.77 -3.02
N ARG A 453 14.20 -23.89 -4.03
CA ARG A 453 13.60 -24.18 -5.35
C ARG A 453 14.63 -24.35 -6.45
N ALA A 454 15.71 -25.08 -6.16
CA ALA A 454 16.59 -25.67 -7.17
C ALA A 454 16.48 -27.20 -7.16
N LYS A 455 15.90 -27.78 -8.21
CA LYS A 455 15.94 -29.24 -8.44
C LYS A 455 17.38 -29.67 -8.74
N SER A 456 18.16 -30.01 -7.71
CA SER A 456 19.48 -30.60 -7.89
C SER A 456 19.35 -32.05 -8.35
N SER A 457 19.50 -32.26 -9.65
CA SER A 457 19.89 -33.58 -10.14
C SER A 457 21.30 -33.89 -9.62
N GLN A 458 21.44 -35.01 -8.90
CA GLN A 458 22.67 -35.55 -8.30
C GLN A 458 23.19 -34.83 -7.04
N ILE A 459 22.85 -35.38 -5.86
CA ILE A 459 23.79 -35.79 -4.79
C ILE A 459 23.15 -36.97 -4.05
N ASN A 460 23.86 -38.09 -3.97
CA ASN A 460 23.41 -39.30 -3.27
C ASN A 460 23.83 -39.27 -1.79
N THR A 461 22.94 -38.85 -0.88
CA THR A 461 23.00 -39.25 0.54
C THR A 461 21.59 -39.33 1.12
N SER A 462 21.27 -40.45 1.76
CA SER A 462 19.93 -40.77 2.25
C SER A 462 19.53 -39.98 3.51
N PHE A 463 18.48 -39.16 3.39
CA PHE A 463 17.69 -38.64 4.51
C PHE A 463 16.20 -38.99 4.32
N PRO A 464 15.38 -39.06 5.38
CA PRO A 464 14.09 -39.76 5.35
C PRO A 464 12.98 -38.96 4.67
N LYS A 465 12.18 -39.70 3.88
CA LYS A 465 10.82 -39.42 3.34
C LYS A 465 10.30 -37.98 3.37
N HIS A 466 9.96 -37.48 2.17
CA HIS A 466 9.05 -36.37 1.92
C HIS A 466 7.92 -36.25 2.97
N GLN A 467 7.84 -35.08 3.60
CA GLN A 467 6.54 -34.49 3.94
C GLN A 467 6.02 -33.85 2.65
N ASP A 468 4.79 -34.19 2.24
CA ASP A 468 4.17 -33.57 1.09
C ASP A 468 3.78 -32.12 1.45
N LEU A 469 4.32 -31.15 0.70
CA LEU A 469 4.01 -29.73 0.88
C LEU A 469 2.52 -29.50 0.67
N ARG A 470 1.87 -28.79 1.61
CA ARG A 470 0.45 -28.47 1.50
C ARG A 470 0.25 -27.38 0.46
N LYS A 471 -0.45 -27.71 -0.63
CA LYS A 471 -0.74 -26.74 -1.69
C LYS A 471 -1.86 -25.80 -1.29
N VAL A 472 -1.68 -24.52 -1.57
CA VAL A 472 -2.66 -23.47 -1.37
C VAL A 472 -2.81 -22.68 -2.67
N PHE A 473 -4.01 -22.60 -3.22
CA PHE A 473 -4.30 -21.72 -4.37
C PHE A 473 -4.93 -20.43 -3.85
N VAL A 474 -4.35 -19.27 -4.15
CA VAL A 474 -4.92 -17.96 -3.77
C VAL A 474 -5.57 -17.36 -5.01
N ILE A 475 -6.91 -17.35 -5.07
CA ILE A 475 -7.67 -16.85 -6.23
C ILE A 475 -8.19 -15.43 -6.01
N PHE A 476 -8.01 -14.56 -7.00
CA PHE A 476 -8.37 -13.14 -6.99
C PHE A 476 -8.68 -12.62 -8.40
N GLY A 477 -9.20 -11.40 -8.53
CA GLY A 477 -9.63 -10.79 -9.79
C GLY A 477 -11.16 -10.71 -9.87
N GLY A 478 -11.73 -11.07 -11.02
CA GLY A 478 -13.18 -11.03 -11.28
C GLY A 478 -13.65 -9.87 -12.17
N ASP A 479 -14.96 -9.80 -12.37
CA ASP A 479 -15.62 -8.86 -13.30
C ASP A 479 -16.12 -7.57 -12.63
N THR A 480 -16.08 -7.49 -11.30
CA THR A 480 -16.62 -6.38 -10.49
C THR A 480 -15.72 -5.15 -10.54
N SER A 481 -16.23 -4.02 -10.02
CA SER A 481 -15.42 -2.86 -9.67
C SER A 481 -14.33 -3.19 -8.64
N GLU A 482 -14.60 -4.14 -7.74
CA GLU A 482 -13.75 -4.55 -6.62
C GLU A 482 -12.54 -5.42 -7.04
N ARG A 483 -12.45 -5.84 -8.31
CA ARG A 483 -11.36 -6.68 -8.83
C ARG A 483 -9.94 -6.17 -8.53
N GLN A 484 -9.76 -4.84 -8.39
CA GLN A 484 -8.46 -4.26 -8.01
C GLN A 484 -8.15 -4.46 -6.51
N VAL A 485 -9.14 -4.29 -5.63
CA VAL A 485 -9.03 -4.61 -4.20
C VAL A 485 -8.80 -6.12 -4.04
N SER A 486 -9.45 -6.93 -4.87
CA SER A 486 -9.23 -8.37 -4.93
C SER A 486 -7.78 -8.72 -5.31
N LEU A 487 -7.20 -8.10 -6.35
CA LEU A 487 -5.80 -8.27 -6.72
C LEU A 487 -4.85 -7.88 -5.57
N MET A 488 -5.06 -6.74 -4.92
CA MET A 488 -4.25 -6.31 -3.78
C MET A 488 -4.34 -7.30 -2.61
N SER A 489 -5.57 -7.72 -2.26
CA SER A 489 -5.85 -8.67 -1.18
C SER A 489 -5.22 -10.04 -1.46
N GLY A 490 -5.37 -10.55 -2.68
CA GLY A 490 -4.81 -11.84 -3.11
C GLY A 490 -3.28 -11.82 -3.18
N THR A 491 -2.68 -10.73 -3.65
CA THR A 491 -1.22 -10.53 -3.69
C THR A 491 -0.64 -10.49 -2.27
N ASN A 492 -1.26 -9.74 -1.36
CA ASN A 492 -0.82 -9.62 0.02
C ASN A 492 -0.90 -10.97 0.77
N VAL A 493 -2.01 -11.69 0.64
CA VAL A 493 -2.19 -13.04 1.20
C VAL A 493 -1.15 -14.01 0.63
N TRP A 494 -0.96 -14.01 -0.70
CA TRP A 494 0.02 -14.87 -1.35
C TRP A 494 1.44 -14.60 -0.85
N LEU A 495 1.89 -13.34 -0.77
CA LEU A 495 3.22 -12.98 -0.26
C LEU A 495 3.42 -13.41 1.20
N ASN A 496 2.46 -13.12 2.08
CA ASN A 496 2.55 -13.48 3.50
C ASN A 496 2.62 -14.99 3.74
N LEU A 497 1.90 -15.78 2.93
CA LEU A 497 1.90 -17.24 3.05
C LEU A 497 3.18 -17.91 2.51
N GLN A 498 4.01 -17.21 1.71
CA GLN A 498 5.34 -17.73 1.30
C GLN A 498 6.33 -17.84 2.46
N ALA A 499 6.06 -17.22 3.62
CA ALA A 499 6.93 -17.30 4.80
C ALA A 499 6.88 -18.65 5.54
N PHE A 500 6.13 -19.64 5.03
CA PHE A 500 5.94 -20.96 5.64
C PHE A 500 6.51 -22.08 4.77
N ASP A 501 7.56 -22.74 5.25
CA ASP A 501 8.29 -23.80 4.53
C ASP A 501 7.43 -25.05 4.22
N ASP A 502 6.30 -25.25 4.90
CA ASP A 502 5.40 -26.40 4.70
C ASP A 502 4.28 -26.13 3.65
N LEU A 503 4.21 -24.91 3.10
CA LEU A 503 3.19 -24.51 2.13
C LEU A 503 3.76 -24.34 0.71
N GLU A 504 3.00 -24.77 -0.30
CA GLU A 504 3.20 -24.37 -1.70
C GLU A 504 2.05 -23.46 -2.14
N VAL A 505 2.29 -22.15 -2.13
CA VAL A 505 1.26 -21.13 -2.39
C VAL A 505 1.32 -20.64 -3.84
N ILE A 506 0.23 -20.86 -4.59
CA ILE A 506 0.13 -20.58 -6.02
C ILE A 506 -0.95 -19.52 -6.28
N PRO A 507 -0.60 -18.34 -6.81
CA PRO A 507 -1.55 -17.25 -7.06
C PRO A 507 -2.30 -17.47 -8.38
N CYS A 508 -3.59 -17.16 -8.38
CA CYS A 508 -4.52 -17.46 -9.48
C CYS A 508 -5.38 -16.23 -9.83
N LEU A 509 -5.28 -15.73 -11.07
CA LEU A 509 -6.16 -14.65 -11.56
C LEU A 509 -7.42 -15.25 -12.19
N LEU A 510 -8.59 -14.93 -11.63
CA LEU A 510 -9.88 -14.98 -12.31
C LEU A 510 -9.96 -13.80 -13.29
N ALA A 511 -9.83 -14.08 -14.59
CA ALA A 511 -9.70 -13.03 -15.60
C ALA A 511 -11.04 -12.33 -15.91
N PRO A 512 -11.06 -10.99 -16.07
CA PRO A 512 -12.26 -10.25 -16.44
C PRO A 512 -12.74 -10.58 -17.86
N THR A 513 -14.05 -10.79 -18.01
CA THR A 513 -14.71 -11.25 -19.24
C THR A 513 -14.70 -10.21 -20.35
N ASN A 514 -14.57 -8.91 -20.01
CA ASN A 514 -14.66 -7.79 -20.95
C ASN A 514 -13.33 -7.38 -21.60
N GLY A 515 -12.20 -8.02 -21.26
CA GLY A 515 -10.87 -7.56 -21.70
C GLY A 515 -10.54 -7.81 -23.19
N TYR A 516 -11.07 -8.88 -23.79
CA TYR A 516 -10.72 -9.30 -25.15
C TYR A 516 -11.94 -9.84 -25.92
N PRO A 517 -12.25 -9.34 -27.13
CA PRO A 517 -13.26 -9.98 -27.98
C PRO A 517 -12.76 -11.36 -28.43
N LEU A 518 -13.46 -12.41 -28.00
CA LEU A 518 -13.28 -13.76 -28.52
C LEU A 518 -13.54 -13.76 -30.04
N ASN A 519 -12.48 -14.03 -30.80
CA ASN A 519 -12.50 -14.01 -32.26
C ASN A 519 -13.09 -15.32 -32.82
N THR A 520 -14.36 -15.59 -32.46
CA THR A 520 -15.19 -16.70 -32.97
C THR A 520 -16.64 -16.25 -33.06
N ASP A 521 -17.15 -16.07 -34.29
CA ASP A 521 -18.57 -15.81 -34.57
C ASP A 521 -19.42 -17.04 -34.20
N SER A 522 -20.11 -17.00 -33.05
CA SER A 522 -21.42 -17.64 -32.83
C SER A 522 -22.00 -17.30 -31.45
N ASP A 523 -23.29 -16.93 -31.41
CA ASP A 523 -24.21 -16.92 -30.26
C ASP A 523 -23.85 -16.10 -29.00
N LYS A 524 -24.21 -14.81 -29.04
CA LYS A 524 -24.38 -13.94 -27.85
C LYS A 524 -25.66 -14.28 -27.05
N THR A 525 -25.83 -15.53 -26.63
CA THR A 525 -26.97 -15.97 -25.81
C THR A 525 -26.51 -16.85 -24.65
N LYS A 526 -26.50 -16.26 -23.44
CA LYS A 526 -26.16 -16.89 -22.15
C LYS A 526 -24.80 -17.61 -22.13
N LEU A 527 -23.71 -16.84 -22.00
CA LEU A 527 -22.43 -17.39 -21.54
C LEU A 527 -22.62 -17.90 -20.09
N GLY A 528 -22.44 -19.20 -19.87
CA GLY A 528 -22.48 -19.80 -18.53
C GLY A 528 -21.21 -19.49 -17.73
N GLU A 529 -21.30 -19.58 -16.40
CA GLU A 529 -20.20 -19.25 -15.48
C GLU A 529 -18.94 -20.11 -15.70
N SER A 530 -19.11 -21.34 -16.20
CA SER A 530 -18.06 -22.27 -16.65
C SER A 530 -17.18 -21.76 -17.81
N SER A 531 -17.59 -20.68 -18.49
CA SER A 531 -16.78 -20.04 -19.54
C SER A 531 -15.68 -19.09 -19.01
N LYS A 532 -15.67 -18.79 -17.71
CA LYS A 532 -14.65 -17.94 -17.08
C LYS A 532 -13.26 -18.59 -17.14
N ILE A 533 -12.23 -17.76 -17.21
CA ILE A 533 -10.83 -18.19 -17.39
C ILE A 533 -10.06 -17.93 -16.09
N VAL A 534 -9.30 -18.92 -15.65
CA VAL A 534 -8.37 -18.79 -14.52
C VAL A 534 -6.93 -18.96 -15.01
N TRP A 535 -6.03 -18.10 -14.54
CA TRP A 535 -4.60 -18.16 -14.82
C TRP A 535 -3.81 -18.42 -13.54
N THR A 536 -3.01 -19.49 -13.49
CA THR A 536 -1.98 -19.63 -12.43
C THR A 536 -0.78 -18.75 -12.80
N LEU A 537 -0.39 -17.85 -11.91
CA LEU A 537 0.59 -16.79 -12.20
C LEU A 537 1.98 -17.13 -11.63
N PRO A 538 3.07 -16.83 -12.37
CA PRO A 538 4.42 -16.81 -11.80
C PRO A 538 4.67 -15.51 -11.02
N TYR A 539 5.62 -15.55 -10.09
CA TYR A 539 5.93 -14.47 -9.15
C TYR A 539 6.02 -13.08 -9.80
N SER A 540 6.73 -12.97 -10.93
CA SER A 540 6.98 -11.69 -11.63
C SER A 540 5.80 -11.15 -12.46
N ILE A 541 4.65 -11.83 -12.46
CA ILE A 541 3.40 -11.39 -13.11
C ILE A 541 2.36 -10.93 -12.09
N VAL A 542 2.40 -11.46 -10.86
CA VAL A 542 1.47 -11.05 -9.78
C VAL A 542 1.67 -9.59 -9.39
N LEU A 543 2.91 -9.09 -9.41
CA LEU A 543 3.30 -7.77 -8.90
C LEU A 543 2.91 -6.58 -9.80
N ARG A 544 1.79 -6.67 -10.50
CA ARG A 544 1.22 -5.57 -11.31
C ARG A 544 0.18 -4.80 -10.49
N HIS A 545 -0.13 -3.58 -10.91
CA HIS A 545 -1.03 -2.70 -10.15
C HIS A 545 -2.51 -2.93 -10.49
N THR A 546 -2.80 -3.46 -11.67
CA THR A 546 -4.18 -3.71 -12.13
C THR A 546 -4.39 -5.13 -12.66
N THR A 547 -5.62 -5.65 -12.54
CA THR A 547 -5.97 -6.98 -13.08
C THR A 547 -5.75 -7.10 -14.58
N GLU A 548 -5.89 -5.97 -15.27
CA GLU A 548 -5.68 -5.79 -16.71
C GLU A 548 -4.19 -5.92 -17.06
N GLU A 549 -3.29 -5.27 -16.31
CA GLU A 549 -1.83 -5.46 -16.46
C GLU A 549 -1.38 -6.90 -16.18
N VAL A 550 -1.98 -7.58 -15.18
CA VAL A 550 -1.70 -9.01 -14.90
C VAL A 550 -2.12 -9.87 -16.11
N LEU A 551 -3.33 -9.64 -16.65
CA LEU A 551 -3.86 -10.39 -17.78
C LEU A 551 -3.03 -10.17 -19.05
N ASP A 552 -2.70 -8.92 -19.37
CA ASP A 552 -1.84 -8.59 -20.50
C ASP A 552 -0.47 -9.24 -20.33
N ALA A 553 0.17 -9.12 -19.17
CA ALA A 553 1.44 -9.79 -18.88
C ALA A 553 1.36 -11.32 -19.02
N CYS A 554 0.22 -11.96 -18.74
CA CYS A 554 0.01 -13.39 -18.99
C CYS A 554 0.01 -13.71 -20.49
N ILE A 555 -0.68 -12.91 -21.29
CA ILE A 555 -0.78 -13.06 -22.74
C ILE A 555 0.58 -12.80 -23.41
N GLU A 556 1.31 -11.77 -22.98
CA GLU A 556 2.66 -11.47 -23.49
C GLU A 556 3.69 -12.56 -23.14
N ALA A 557 3.60 -13.16 -21.95
CA ALA A 557 4.54 -14.19 -21.51
C ALA A 557 4.44 -15.50 -22.31
N ILE A 558 3.28 -15.80 -22.89
CA ILE A 558 3.10 -16.98 -23.76
C ILE A 558 3.33 -16.69 -25.26
N GLU A 559 3.58 -15.43 -25.63
CA GLU A 559 3.87 -15.05 -27.02
C GLU A 559 5.31 -15.46 -27.41
N PRO A 560 5.52 -16.38 -28.38
CA PRO A 560 6.84 -17.02 -28.57
C PRO A 560 8.01 -16.06 -28.83
N ALA A 561 7.78 -14.98 -29.58
CA ALA A 561 8.82 -13.99 -29.90
C ALA A 561 9.21 -13.17 -28.65
N ARG A 562 8.24 -12.77 -27.83
CA ARG A 562 8.46 -12.00 -26.61
C ARG A 562 9.03 -12.86 -25.48
N ALA A 563 8.59 -14.11 -25.35
CA ALA A 563 9.15 -15.08 -24.41
C ALA A 563 10.65 -15.31 -24.69
N ALA A 564 11.03 -15.49 -25.96
CA ALA A 564 12.43 -15.65 -26.37
C ALA A 564 13.28 -14.40 -26.06
N LEU A 565 12.80 -13.19 -26.40
CA LEU A 565 13.49 -11.94 -26.10
C LEU A 565 13.64 -11.70 -24.59
N THR A 566 12.57 -11.94 -23.82
CA THR A 566 12.55 -11.77 -22.37
C THR A 566 13.53 -12.74 -21.70
N SER A 567 13.52 -14.01 -22.10
CA SER A 567 14.46 -15.02 -21.57
C SER A 567 15.92 -14.68 -21.92
N HIS A 568 16.18 -14.15 -23.12
CA HIS A 568 17.52 -13.69 -23.51
C HIS A 568 18.01 -12.52 -22.65
N LEU A 569 17.20 -11.46 -22.53
CA LEU A 569 17.51 -10.28 -21.72
C LEU A 569 17.66 -10.65 -20.22
N ARG A 570 16.72 -11.43 -19.68
CA ARG A 570 16.77 -11.96 -18.30
C ARG A 570 18.08 -12.69 -18.04
N LYS A 571 18.48 -13.59 -18.95
CA LYS A 571 19.74 -14.33 -18.81
C LYS A 571 20.96 -13.41 -18.80
N GLN A 572 21.04 -12.39 -19.67
CA GLN A 572 22.14 -11.43 -19.65
C GLN A 572 22.30 -10.79 -18.25
N VAL A 573 21.21 -10.27 -17.67
CA VAL A 573 21.27 -9.63 -16.34
C VAL A 573 21.60 -10.63 -15.23
N MET A 574 21.04 -11.85 -15.29
CA MET A 574 21.35 -12.89 -14.32
C MET A 574 22.82 -13.32 -14.36
N ASP A 575 23.41 -13.47 -15.55
CA ASP A 575 24.82 -13.81 -15.72
C ASP A 575 25.73 -12.68 -15.16
N GLU A 576 25.39 -11.40 -15.38
CA GLU A 576 26.09 -10.24 -14.79
C GLU A 576 25.99 -10.19 -13.26
N LEU A 577 24.79 -10.40 -12.70
CA LEU A 577 24.55 -10.45 -11.25
C LEU A 577 25.31 -11.60 -10.59
N MET A 578 25.29 -12.79 -11.21
CA MET A 578 26.07 -13.95 -10.75
C MET A 578 27.57 -13.66 -10.77
N GLU A 579 28.10 -13.04 -11.82
CA GLU A 579 29.52 -12.71 -11.94
C GLU A 579 29.97 -11.71 -10.85
N GLY A 580 29.12 -10.74 -10.51
CA GLY A 580 29.36 -9.80 -9.40
C GLY A 580 29.30 -10.48 -8.03
N LEU A 581 28.25 -11.26 -7.78
CA LEU A 581 27.93 -11.78 -6.44
C LEU A 581 28.58 -13.14 -6.10
N LYS A 582 29.09 -13.92 -7.06
CA LYS A 582 29.68 -15.27 -6.82
C LYS A 582 30.82 -15.34 -5.80
N ASN A 583 31.50 -14.21 -5.56
CA ASN A 583 32.62 -14.12 -4.61
C ASN A 583 32.16 -13.78 -3.18
N HIS A 584 30.85 -13.80 -2.92
CA HIS A 584 30.25 -13.50 -1.62
C HIS A 584 29.60 -14.77 -1.05
N ASP A 585 30.15 -15.30 0.04
CA ASP A 585 29.74 -16.58 0.65
C ASP A 585 28.27 -16.65 1.12
N TRP A 586 27.63 -15.48 1.31
CA TRP A 586 26.20 -15.35 1.64
C TRP A 586 25.28 -15.55 0.43
N PHE A 587 25.75 -15.29 -0.80
CA PHE A 587 24.92 -15.39 -2.00
C PHE A 587 24.80 -16.84 -2.48
N ARG A 588 23.61 -17.42 -2.33
CA ARG A 588 23.30 -18.81 -2.74
C ARG A 588 22.66 -18.93 -4.12
N GLY A 589 22.46 -17.81 -4.82
CA GLY A 589 21.80 -17.73 -6.11
C GLY A 589 20.39 -17.14 -6.03
N PHE A 590 19.63 -17.36 -7.09
CA PHE A 590 18.27 -16.86 -7.29
C PHE A 590 17.22 -17.84 -6.75
N ASP A 591 16.12 -17.31 -6.23
CA ASP A 591 15.06 -18.05 -5.55
C ASP A 591 13.73 -18.06 -6.33
N ILE A 592 13.61 -17.32 -7.44
CA ILE A 592 12.48 -17.36 -8.37
C ILE A 592 12.83 -18.07 -9.69
N SER A 593 12.02 -19.07 -10.02
CA SER A 593 12.01 -19.80 -11.28
C SER A 593 11.39 -19.02 -12.46
N ASP A 594 11.79 -19.36 -13.68
CA ASP A 594 11.29 -18.77 -14.94
C ASP A 594 9.99 -19.46 -15.41
N ASP A 595 9.03 -19.63 -14.49
CA ASP A 595 7.79 -20.34 -14.80
C ASP A 595 6.88 -19.50 -15.68
N LEU A 596 6.30 -20.14 -16.71
CA LEU A 596 5.29 -19.50 -17.57
C LEU A 596 3.90 -19.57 -16.92
N PRO A 597 3.05 -18.54 -17.09
CA PRO A 597 1.67 -18.59 -16.65
C PRO A 597 0.89 -19.68 -17.41
N LYS A 598 -0.07 -20.32 -16.74
CA LYS A 598 -0.89 -21.38 -17.32
C LYS A 598 -2.35 -21.00 -17.26
N ARG A 599 -3.09 -21.32 -18.32
CA ARG A 599 -4.49 -20.94 -18.53
C ARG A 599 -5.40 -22.16 -18.43
N TYR A 600 -6.52 -22.01 -17.73
CA TYR A 600 -7.56 -23.02 -17.55
C TYR A 600 -8.94 -22.38 -17.72
N SER A 601 -9.98 -23.17 -18.01
CA SER A 601 -11.35 -22.75 -17.63
C SER A 601 -11.52 -22.84 -16.11
N LEU A 602 -12.55 -22.19 -15.56
CA LEU A 602 -12.85 -22.27 -14.13
C LEU A 602 -13.03 -23.72 -13.66
N ASP A 603 -13.80 -24.52 -14.40
CA ASP A 603 -14.04 -25.94 -14.09
C ASP A 603 -12.72 -26.76 -14.10
N GLN A 604 -11.87 -26.56 -15.12
CA GLN A 604 -10.56 -27.24 -15.22
C GLN A 604 -9.62 -26.85 -14.08
N TRP A 605 -9.70 -25.62 -13.59
CA TRP A 605 -8.91 -25.16 -12.45
C TRP A 605 -9.42 -25.73 -11.12
N VAL A 606 -10.74 -25.91 -10.94
CA VAL A 606 -11.30 -26.61 -9.78
C VAL A 606 -10.89 -28.09 -9.79
N GLU A 607 -10.98 -28.76 -10.94
CA GLU A 607 -10.48 -30.14 -11.12
C GLU A 607 -8.98 -30.23 -10.80
N GLN A 608 -8.17 -29.27 -11.26
CA GLN A 608 -6.74 -29.19 -10.92
C GLN A 608 -6.50 -29.00 -9.42
N ALA A 609 -7.30 -28.16 -8.73
CA ALA A 609 -7.18 -27.93 -7.29
C ALA A 609 -7.46 -29.23 -6.50
N LYS A 610 -8.48 -29.99 -6.93
CA LYS A 610 -8.83 -31.31 -6.42
C LYS A 610 -7.71 -32.33 -6.64
N GLU A 611 -7.23 -32.49 -7.86
CA GLU A 611 -6.11 -33.40 -8.19
C GLU A 611 -4.83 -33.05 -7.41
N ALA A 612 -4.58 -31.77 -7.17
CA ALA A 612 -3.44 -31.29 -6.42
C ALA A 612 -3.55 -31.49 -4.89
N GLY A 613 -4.73 -31.85 -4.37
CA GLY A 613 -5.02 -31.85 -2.93
C GLY A 613 -4.89 -30.46 -2.30
N ALA A 614 -5.16 -29.41 -3.07
CA ALA A 614 -4.94 -28.02 -2.66
C ALA A 614 -6.14 -27.46 -1.88
N THR A 615 -5.87 -26.56 -0.95
CA THR A 615 -6.90 -25.71 -0.32
C THR A 615 -6.92 -24.33 -0.97
N VAL A 616 -8.11 -23.80 -1.28
CA VAL A 616 -8.31 -22.54 -2.00
C VAL A 616 -8.56 -21.38 -1.03
N PHE A 617 -7.66 -20.40 -1.00
CA PHE A 617 -7.93 -19.10 -0.41
C PHE A 617 -8.68 -18.23 -1.41
N ILE A 618 -9.95 -17.94 -1.14
CA ILE A 618 -10.76 -17.01 -1.94
C ILE A 618 -10.45 -15.58 -1.48
N ALA A 619 -9.85 -14.80 -2.37
CA ALA A 619 -9.68 -13.35 -2.25
C ALA A 619 -10.39 -12.61 -3.40
N VAL A 620 -11.31 -13.27 -4.11
CA VAL A 620 -12.22 -12.67 -5.10
C VAL A 620 -13.28 -11.88 -4.36
N HIS A 621 -13.27 -10.55 -4.52
CA HIS A 621 -14.23 -9.64 -3.90
C HIS A 621 -15.35 -9.27 -4.88
N GLY A 622 -16.57 -9.31 -4.40
CA GLY A 622 -17.81 -9.15 -5.15
C GLY A 622 -18.14 -10.29 -6.14
N GLY A 623 -19.38 -10.29 -6.62
CA GLY A 623 -19.87 -11.24 -7.62
C GLY A 623 -19.67 -12.70 -7.18
N ILE A 624 -19.14 -13.56 -8.07
CA ILE A 624 -19.02 -15.00 -7.80
C ILE A 624 -18.12 -15.37 -6.61
N GLY A 625 -17.30 -14.42 -6.12
CA GLY A 625 -16.45 -14.61 -4.93
C GLY A 625 -17.18 -14.47 -3.60
N GLU A 626 -18.31 -13.77 -3.58
CA GLU A 626 -19.10 -13.48 -2.37
C GLU A 626 -20.54 -13.97 -2.46
N ASP A 627 -21.13 -14.00 -3.66
CA ASP A 627 -22.50 -14.44 -3.84
C ASP A 627 -22.68 -15.93 -3.46
N GLY A 628 -21.59 -16.71 -3.47
CA GLY A 628 -21.50 -18.14 -3.12
C GLY A 628 -21.31 -19.10 -4.30
N THR A 629 -21.18 -18.60 -5.54
CA THR A 629 -21.05 -19.41 -6.76
C THR A 629 -19.73 -20.16 -6.82
N LEU A 630 -18.60 -19.48 -6.56
CA LEU A 630 -17.28 -20.11 -6.53
C LEU A 630 -17.20 -21.16 -5.41
N GLN A 631 -17.82 -20.87 -4.27
CA GLN A 631 -17.96 -21.77 -3.13
C GLN A 631 -18.72 -23.04 -3.51
N SER A 632 -19.90 -22.94 -4.13
CA SER A 632 -20.64 -24.12 -4.61
C SER A 632 -19.87 -24.98 -5.60
N LEU A 633 -19.07 -24.38 -6.49
CA LEU A 633 -18.22 -25.13 -7.43
C LEU A 633 -17.12 -25.92 -6.70
N LEU A 634 -16.47 -25.30 -5.70
CA LEU A 634 -15.44 -25.94 -4.89
C LEU A 634 -16.02 -27.04 -3.99
N GLU A 635 -17.19 -26.80 -3.37
CA GLU A 635 -17.90 -27.80 -2.57
C GLU A 635 -18.34 -29.03 -3.38
N ALA A 636 -18.85 -28.82 -4.60
CA ALA A 636 -19.29 -29.91 -5.48
C ALA A 636 -18.16 -30.89 -5.81
N GLU A 637 -16.93 -30.39 -5.96
CA GLU A 637 -15.73 -31.17 -6.25
C GLU A 637 -14.96 -31.61 -4.99
N GLY A 638 -15.38 -31.20 -3.80
CA GLY A 638 -14.74 -31.54 -2.52
C GLY A 638 -13.42 -30.80 -2.25
N VAL A 639 -13.21 -29.65 -2.87
CA VAL A 639 -12.00 -28.82 -2.70
C VAL A 639 -12.16 -27.92 -1.46
N PRO A 640 -11.28 -28.00 -0.44
CA PRO A 640 -11.38 -27.17 0.75
C PRO A 640 -11.11 -25.70 0.41
N TYR A 641 -11.85 -24.76 0.99
CA TYR A 641 -11.69 -23.33 0.69
C TYR A 641 -12.04 -22.41 1.87
N THR A 642 -11.68 -21.12 1.76
CA THR A 642 -12.02 -20.08 2.73
C THR A 642 -13.29 -19.30 2.37
N GLY A 643 -14.27 -19.23 3.28
CA GLY A 643 -15.52 -18.48 3.11
C GLY A 643 -16.78 -19.31 3.42
N CYS A 644 -17.94 -18.63 3.55
CA CYS A 644 -19.22 -19.27 3.91
C CYS A 644 -20.10 -19.60 2.68
N ALA A 645 -21.19 -20.35 2.88
CA ALA A 645 -22.07 -20.86 1.82
C ALA A 645 -23.43 -20.12 1.67
N LYS A 646 -24.14 -20.37 0.56
CA LYS A 646 -25.33 -19.64 0.03
C LYS A 646 -26.65 -19.83 0.78
N LYS A 647 -27.57 -18.86 0.62
CA LYS A 647 -29.02 -18.99 0.93
C LYS A 647 -29.91 -18.02 0.09
N GLU A 648 -31.18 -18.37 -0.12
CA GLU A 648 -32.17 -17.71 -1.01
C GLU A 648 -33.52 -17.49 -0.26
N ASP A 649 -34.60 -16.80 -0.70
CA ASP A 649 -35.08 -16.20 -1.97
C ASP A 649 -36.15 -15.08 -1.62
N LEU A 650 -36.89 -14.52 -2.61
CA LEU A 650 -38.20 -13.81 -2.52
C LEU A 650 -38.15 -12.27 -2.26
N LEU A 651 -39.05 -11.38 -2.75
CA LEU A 651 -40.29 -11.44 -3.56
C LEU A 651 -40.66 -10.04 -4.17
N LYS A 652 -41.77 -9.90 -4.93
CA LYS A 652 -42.23 -8.63 -5.58
C LYS A 652 -43.58 -8.10 -5.07
N MET A 653 -43.71 -6.77 -4.85
CA MET A 653 -44.97 -6.03 -4.54
C MET A 653 -44.95 -4.55 -5.04
N PRO A 654 -46.07 -3.79 -4.98
CA PRO A 654 -46.16 -2.38 -5.46
C PRO A 654 -45.76 -1.29 -4.43
N LEU A 655 -45.16 -0.19 -4.89
CA LEU A 655 -44.38 0.74 -4.06
C LEU A 655 -45.13 1.56 -2.98
N LEU A 656 -46.36 2.01 -3.25
CA LEU A 656 -47.10 2.84 -2.27
C LEU A 656 -47.57 2.00 -1.08
N ASP A 657 -48.06 0.80 -1.36
CA ASP A 657 -48.43 -0.19 -0.34
C ASP A 657 -47.18 -0.65 0.42
N ILE A 658 -46.05 -0.85 -0.27
CA ILE A 658 -44.73 -1.14 0.35
C ILE A 658 -44.33 -0.08 1.38
N TRP A 659 -44.44 1.23 1.08
CA TRP A 659 -44.02 2.26 2.05
C TRP A 659 -44.84 2.22 3.36
N HIS A 660 -46.16 2.12 3.25
CA HIS A 660 -47.05 2.05 4.42
C HIS A 660 -46.93 0.71 5.16
N ASP A 661 -46.74 -0.40 4.44
CA ASP A 661 -46.55 -1.73 5.01
C ASP A 661 -45.21 -1.84 5.76
N LEU A 662 -44.11 -1.35 5.16
CA LEU A 662 -42.78 -1.33 5.79
C LEU A 662 -42.76 -0.46 7.05
N THR A 663 -43.20 0.80 6.98
CA THR A 663 -43.19 1.70 8.13
C THR A 663 -44.10 1.21 9.27
N SER A 664 -45.24 0.58 8.95
CA SER A 664 -46.14 -0.02 9.94
C SER A 664 -45.58 -1.31 10.57
N LYS A 665 -44.93 -2.18 9.78
CA LYS A 665 -44.33 -3.45 10.27
C LYS A 665 -43.05 -3.22 11.08
N LEU A 666 -42.21 -2.27 10.65
CA LEU A 666 -40.93 -1.95 11.28
C LEU A 666 -41.08 -0.93 12.42
N GLY A 667 -42.25 -0.30 12.57
CA GLY A 667 -42.58 0.58 13.69
C GLY A 667 -41.80 1.89 13.71
N CYS A 668 -41.34 2.38 12.56
CA CYS A 668 -40.39 3.48 12.45
C CYS A 668 -40.78 4.52 11.37
N GLU A 669 -40.49 5.80 11.63
CA GLU A 669 -40.74 6.92 10.71
C GLU A 669 -39.61 7.13 9.67
N THR A 670 -38.50 6.41 9.78
CA THR A 670 -37.35 6.51 8.86
C THR A 670 -36.82 5.12 8.58
N LEU A 671 -36.63 4.81 7.29
CA LEU A 671 -36.08 3.55 6.81
C LEU A 671 -34.66 3.75 6.27
N CYS A 672 -33.83 2.72 6.41
CA CYS A 672 -32.66 2.50 5.59
C CYS A 672 -33.03 1.52 4.47
N VAL A 673 -32.67 1.80 3.23
CA VAL A 673 -32.70 0.84 2.12
C VAL A 673 -31.27 0.51 1.71
N LYS A 674 -30.98 -0.78 1.46
CA LYS A 674 -29.68 -1.26 0.96
C LYS A 674 -29.86 -2.42 -0.02
N PRO A 675 -28.97 -2.62 -1.02
CA PRO A 675 -28.94 -3.85 -1.82
C PRO A 675 -28.75 -5.08 -0.94
N ALA A 676 -29.32 -6.22 -1.33
CA ALA A 676 -29.22 -7.45 -0.53
C ALA A 676 -27.95 -8.30 -0.79
N ARG A 677 -27.14 -7.94 -1.81
CA ARG A 677 -25.98 -8.74 -2.26
C ARG A 677 -24.69 -7.94 -2.54
N ASP A 678 -24.73 -6.61 -2.43
CA ASP A 678 -23.53 -5.78 -2.55
C ASP A 678 -23.01 -5.46 -1.13
N GLY A 679 -21.84 -5.99 -0.75
CA GLY A 679 -21.25 -5.88 0.61
C GLY A 679 -20.65 -4.50 0.95
N CYS A 680 -21.04 -3.48 0.21
CA CYS A 680 -20.41 -2.17 0.13
C CYS A 680 -21.49 -1.08 0.09
N SER A 681 -21.22 0.10 0.67
CA SER A 681 -22.22 1.18 0.90
C SER A 681 -22.93 1.74 -0.36
N THR A 682 -22.56 1.25 -1.54
CA THR A 682 -23.27 1.41 -2.81
C THR A 682 -24.76 1.07 -2.66
N GLY A 683 -25.62 1.97 -3.14
CA GLY A 683 -27.07 1.85 -3.08
C GLY A 683 -27.66 2.04 -1.68
N VAL A 684 -26.89 2.33 -0.63
CA VAL A 684 -27.46 2.57 0.71
C VAL A 684 -28.08 3.97 0.76
N ALA A 685 -29.36 4.07 1.14
CA ALA A 685 -30.07 5.34 1.23
C ALA A 685 -31.00 5.43 2.45
N ARG A 686 -31.10 6.63 3.03
CA ARG A 686 -32.03 6.96 4.11
C ARG A 686 -33.32 7.53 3.52
N LEU A 687 -34.44 6.88 3.79
CA LEU A 687 -35.77 7.24 3.29
C LEU A 687 -36.68 7.71 4.43
N ARG A 688 -37.49 8.76 4.20
CA ARG A 688 -38.48 9.31 5.15
C ARG A 688 -39.89 9.44 4.57
N CYS A 689 -40.07 9.33 3.26
CA CYS A 689 -41.38 9.26 2.64
C CYS A 689 -41.43 8.34 1.40
N ASP A 690 -42.64 8.09 0.92
CA ASP A 690 -42.93 7.42 -0.35
C ASP A 690 -42.29 8.13 -1.57
N GLY A 691 -42.11 9.46 -1.47
CA GLY A 691 -41.37 10.25 -2.44
C GLY A 691 -39.90 9.83 -2.57
N ASP A 692 -39.22 9.59 -1.44
CA ASP A 692 -37.82 9.14 -1.42
C ASP A 692 -37.70 7.74 -2.04
N LEU A 693 -38.59 6.82 -1.66
CA LEU A 693 -38.68 5.49 -2.24
C LEU A 693 -38.91 5.55 -3.76
N THR A 694 -39.74 6.49 -4.22
CA THR A 694 -40.01 6.70 -5.65
C THR A 694 -38.78 7.21 -6.41
N VAL A 695 -37.99 8.11 -5.83
CA VAL A 695 -36.73 8.59 -6.42
C VAL A 695 -35.71 7.45 -6.51
N TYR A 696 -35.56 6.69 -5.41
CA TYR A 696 -34.63 5.58 -5.32
C TYR A 696 -34.94 4.46 -6.33
N VAL A 697 -36.21 4.03 -6.43
CA VAL A 697 -36.61 2.97 -7.37
C VAL A 697 -36.50 3.44 -8.83
N LYS A 698 -36.81 4.70 -9.14
CA LYS A 698 -36.56 5.24 -10.49
C LYS A 698 -35.08 5.25 -10.87
N ALA A 699 -34.17 5.42 -9.91
CA ALA A 699 -32.74 5.33 -10.19
C ALA A 699 -32.33 3.91 -10.61
N LEU A 700 -32.89 2.90 -9.94
CA LEU A 700 -32.69 1.48 -10.29
C LEU A 700 -33.32 1.12 -11.65
N GLU A 701 -34.58 1.50 -11.89
CA GLU A 701 -35.29 1.24 -13.16
C GLU A 701 -34.56 1.82 -14.38
N ASN A 702 -33.99 3.01 -14.24
CA ASN A 702 -33.25 3.69 -15.31
C ASN A 702 -31.76 3.30 -15.35
N CYS A 703 -31.31 2.34 -14.53
CA CYS A 703 -29.91 1.92 -14.41
C CYS A 703 -28.94 3.11 -14.21
N LEU A 704 -29.36 4.11 -13.44
CA LEU A 704 -28.51 5.27 -13.14
C LEU A 704 -27.32 4.81 -12.30
N LEU A 705 -26.11 5.27 -12.63
CA LEU A 705 -24.91 4.94 -11.85
C LEU A 705 -24.84 5.69 -10.50
N ARG A 706 -25.57 6.81 -10.36
CA ARG A 706 -25.54 7.69 -9.17
C ARG A 706 -26.88 8.42 -9.00
N ILE A 707 -27.33 8.59 -7.75
CA ILE A 707 -28.36 9.56 -7.36
C ILE A 707 -27.66 10.88 -6.96
N PRO A 708 -28.02 12.04 -7.54
CA PRO A 708 -27.43 13.33 -7.19
C PRO A 708 -27.68 13.72 -5.71
N PRO A 709 -26.82 14.53 -5.10
CA PRO A 709 -26.98 14.94 -3.69
C PRO A 709 -28.25 15.78 -3.51
N ASN A 710 -28.89 15.63 -2.36
CA ASN A 710 -30.16 16.31 -2.00
C ASN A 710 -31.33 16.04 -2.97
N SER A 711 -31.36 14.86 -3.60
CA SER A 711 -32.52 14.37 -4.39
C SER A 711 -33.60 13.71 -3.52
N LEU A 712 -33.27 13.34 -2.28
CA LEU A 712 -34.17 12.81 -1.24
C LEU A 712 -34.55 13.90 -0.22
N SER A 713 -35.56 13.64 0.61
CA SER A 713 -36.19 14.62 1.50
C SER A 713 -35.31 15.17 2.64
N ARG A 714 -34.20 14.49 2.96
CA ARG A 714 -33.16 14.93 3.89
C ARG A 714 -31.87 15.16 3.11
N ALA A 715 -31.09 16.16 3.52
CA ALA A 715 -29.81 16.45 2.88
C ALA A 715 -28.89 15.21 2.90
N HIS A 716 -28.29 14.88 1.75
CA HIS A 716 -27.46 13.70 1.57
C HIS A 716 -26.41 13.94 0.48
N GLY A 717 -25.28 13.22 0.56
CA GLY A 717 -24.23 13.22 -0.46
C GLY A 717 -24.64 12.50 -1.75
N VAL A 718 -23.73 12.39 -2.72
CA VAL A 718 -23.96 11.53 -3.90
C VAL A 718 -24.12 10.09 -3.43
N ILE A 719 -25.19 9.40 -3.86
CA ILE A 719 -25.34 7.96 -3.59
C ILE A 719 -24.94 7.23 -4.87
N GLU A 720 -23.87 6.44 -4.81
CA GLU A 720 -23.52 5.54 -5.91
C GLU A 720 -24.53 4.40 -5.98
N MET A 721 -24.94 4.01 -7.18
CA MET A 721 -25.95 2.96 -7.39
C MET A 721 -25.30 1.75 -8.06
N PRO A 722 -25.68 0.52 -7.68
CA PRO A 722 -25.08 -0.69 -8.24
C PRO A 722 -25.42 -0.86 -9.72
N PHE A 723 -24.47 -1.38 -10.49
CA PHE A 723 -24.62 -1.68 -11.91
C PHE A 723 -24.05 -3.07 -12.23
N PRO A 724 -24.89 -4.05 -12.65
CA PRO A 724 -26.33 -3.94 -12.91
C PRO A 724 -27.17 -3.68 -11.63
N PRO A 725 -28.42 -3.20 -11.76
CA PRO A 725 -29.33 -3.04 -10.61
C PRO A 725 -29.53 -4.36 -9.84
N PRO A 726 -29.76 -4.31 -8.51
CA PRO A 726 -29.79 -5.49 -7.67
C PRO A 726 -31.18 -6.16 -7.74
N GLU A 727 -31.21 -7.48 -7.69
CA GLU A 727 -32.47 -8.24 -7.77
C GLU A 727 -33.32 -8.13 -6.49
N LEU A 728 -32.70 -7.78 -5.35
CA LEU A 728 -33.31 -7.73 -4.02
C LEU A 728 -32.80 -6.50 -3.24
N LEU A 729 -33.70 -5.90 -2.47
CA LEU A 729 -33.45 -4.77 -1.56
C LEU A 729 -33.88 -5.14 -0.14
N ILE A 730 -33.13 -4.68 0.85
CA ILE A 730 -33.42 -4.81 2.28
C ILE A 730 -33.92 -3.45 2.78
N PHE A 731 -34.95 -3.46 3.63
CA PHE A 731 -35.47 -2.29 4.33
C PHE A 731 -35.41 -2.51 5.84
N GLU A 732 -34.76 -1.61 6.56
CA GLU A 732 -34.51 -1.69 8.00
C GLU A 732 -34.89 -0.37 8.69
N PRO A 733 -35.22 -0.39 10.01
CA PRO A 733 -35.32 0.84 10.79
C PRO A 733 -33.99 1.59 10.76
N PHE A 734 -34.00 2.90 10.47
CA PHE A 734 -32.78 3.69 10.56
C PHE A 734 -32.41 3.93 12.03
N ILE A 735 -31.29 3.36 12.48
CA ILE A 735 -30.75 3.55 13.84
C ILE A 735 -29.93 4.84 13.86
N GLU A 736 -30.29 5.79 14.74
CA GLU A 736 -29.48 6.99 14.94
C GLU A 736 -28.30 6.69 15.87
N THR A 737 -27.10 6.64 15.31
CA THR A 737 -25.83 6.48 16.04
C THR A 737 -25.25 7.81 16.49
N ASP A 738 -24.48 7.80 17.57
CA ASP A 738 -23.65 8.94 17.94
C ASP A 738 -22.45 9.10 17.00
N GLU A 739 -22.26 10.31 16.49
CA GLU A 739 -21.01 10.70 15.84
C GLU A 739 -19.88 10.81 16.87
N ILE A 740 -18.71 10.26 16.51
CA ILE A 740 -17.44 10.44 17.19
C ILE A 740 -16.56 11.25 16.24
N ILE A 741 -16.11 12.42 16.67
CA ILE A 741 -15.36 13.36 15.84
C ILE A 741 -13.98 13.58 16.47
N VAL A 742 -12.92 13.51 15.68
CA VAL A 742 -11.57 13.92 16.09
C VAL A 742 -11.45 15.44 15.89
N SER A 743 -11.11 16.17 16.95
CA SER A 743 -10.95 17.63 16.83
C SER A 743 -9.64 18.03 16.13
N GLY A 744 -9.58 19.23 15.55
CA GLY A 744 -8.47 19.69 14.69
C GLY A 744 -7.10 19.84 15.38
N ASN A 745 -7.04 19.72 16.71
CA ASN A 745 -5.82 19.33 17.42
C ASN A 745 -5.97 17.83 17.70
N ALA A 746 -5.17 16.98 17.05
CA ALA A 746 -5.41 15.55 16.83
C ALA A 746 -5.33 14.62 18.07
N HIS A 747 -5.86 15.05 19.22
CA HIS A 747 -5.77 14.36 20.51
C HIS A 747 -7.09 14.30 21.28
N ASP A 748 -8.05 15.20 21.02
CA ASP A 748 -9.37 15.20 21.70
C ASP A 748 -10.46 14.54 20.84
N LEU A 749 -11.03 13.44 21.37
CA LEU A 749 -12.22 12.77 20.84
C LEU A 749 -13.49 13.48 21.36
N LEU A 750 -14.28 14.03 20.45
CA LEU A 750 -15.58 14.62 20.74
C LEU A 750 -16.69 13.59 20.49
N TRP A 751 -17.23 13.05 21.58
CA TRP A 751 -18.42 12.19 21.58
C TRP A 751 -19.48 12.79 22.50
N LYS A 752 -20.71 12.97 21.97
CA LYS A 752 -21.82 13.59 22.73
C LYS A 752 -22.64 12.60 23.54
N GLY A 753 -22.63 11.31 23.17
CA GLY A 753 -23.32 10.26 23.92
C GLY A 753 -24.84 10.41 23.97
N ASN A 754 -25.47 10.90 22.88
CA ASN A 754 -26.91 11.20 22.86
C ASN A 754 -27.75 9.93 22.68
N SER A 755 -27.39 9.08 21.73
CA SER A 755 -28.06 7.81 21.44
C SER A 755 -27.50 6.65 22.26
N ARG A 756 -26.24 6.73 22.69
CA ARG A 756 -25.46 5.63 23.30
C ARG A 756 -25.18 4.45 22.35
N TRP A 757 -25.54 4.57 21.06
CA TRP A 757 -25.28 3.59 20.03
C TRP A 757 -24.13 4.05 19.14
N VAL A 758 -23.13 3.19 18.93
CA VAL A 758 -21.98 3.45 18.05
C VAL A 758 -21.82 2.30 17.06
N GLU A 759 -21.25 2.61 15.90
CA GLU A 759 -20.91 1.61 14.87
C GLU A 759 -19.58 0.94 15.24
N ILE A 760 -19.59 -0.40 15.22
CA ILE A 760 -18.42 -1.24 15.45
C ILE A 760 -18.25 -2.27 14.35
N THR A 761 -17.00 -2.67 14.16
CA THR A 761 -16.62 -3.81 13.34
C THR A 761 -15.98 -4.86 14.25
N VAL A 762 -16.30 -6.15 14.05
CA VAL A 762 -15.77 -7.26 14.85
C VAL A 762 -15.41 -8.44 13.95
N GLY A 763 -14.14 -8.80 13.90
CA GLY A 763 -13.68 -10.04 13.31
C GLY A 763 -14.04 -11.23 14.19
N VAL A 764 -14.53 -12.32 13.59
CA VAL A 764 -14.74 -13.61 14.26
C VAL A 764 -13.92 -14.69 13.56
N ILE A 765 -13.41 -15.65 14.34
CA ILE A 765 -12.53 -16.73 13.89
C ILE A 765 -12.86 -18.02 14.65
N GLY A 766 -12.85 -19.18 13.97
CA GLY A 766 -13.05 -20.48 14.64
C GLY A 766 -13.68 -21.54 13.75
N LYS A 767 -14.23 -22.57 14.39
CA LYS A 767 -14.97 -23.67 13.75
C LYS A 767 -16.48 -23.47 13.93
N ARG A 768 -17.29 -24.11 13.10
CA ARG A 768 -18.76 -24.10 13.25
C ARG A 768 -19.16 -24.51 14.67
N GLY A 769 -19.91 -23.65 15.37
CA GLY A 769 -20.34 -23.86 16.76
C GLY A 769 -19.27 -23.58 17.83
N SER A 770 -18.09 -23.09 17.43
CA SER A 770 -17.03 -22.62 18.33
C SER A 770 -16.31 -21.38 17.75
N MET A 771 -17.04 -20.49 17.10
CA MET A 771 -16.55 -19.17 16.66
C MET A 771 -16.25 -18.28 17.87
N ARG A 772 -15.10 -17.59 17.82
CA ARG A 772 -14.62 -16.64 18.81
C ARG A 772 -14.48 -15.26 18.19
N SER A 773 -14.74 -14.22 18.98
CA SER A 773 -14.61 -12.82 18.60
C SER A 773 -13.20 -12.32 18.89
N LEU A 774 -12.64 -11.60 17.93
CA LEU A 774 -11.54 -10.69 18.17
C LEU A 774 -12.07 -9.43 18.87
N THR A 775 -11.17 -8.67 19.46
CA THR A 775 -11.44 -7.41 20.15
C THR A 775 -12.09 -6.40 19.20
N PRO A 776 -13.33 -5.93 19.47
CA PRO A 776 -14.05 -4.98 18.61
C PRO A 776 -13.27 -3.70 18.27
N SER A 777 -13.63 -3.09 17.15
CA SER A 777 -13.14 -1.76 16.74
C SER A 777 -14.30 -0.79 16.62
N VAL A 778 -14.15 0.43 17.16
CA VAL A 778 -15.11 1.53 16.93
C VAL A 778 -14.71 2.33 15.71
N THR A 779 -15.65 2.52 14.79
CA THR A 779 -15.45 3.26 13.54
C THR A 779 -15.71 4.75 13.76
N VAL A 780 -14.77 5.59 13.33
CA VAL A 780 -14.83 7.06 13.46
C VAL A 780 -15.02 7.68 12.08
N LYS A 781 -16.04 8.54 11.94
CA LYS A 781 -16.46 9.14 10.66
C LYS A 781 -15.79 10.49 10.44
N GLU A 782 -15.30 10.79 9.25
CA GLU A 782 -14.79 12.14 8.94
C GLU A 782 -15.93 13.11 8.56
N SER A 783 -16.93 12.67 7.77
CA SER A 783 -18.17 13.44 7.54
C SER A 783 -19.33 12.64 6.94
N GLY A 784 -20.57 12.87 7.42
CA GLY A 784 -21.81 12.42 6.76
C GLY A 784 -22.63 11.35 7.51
N ASP A 785 -23.88 11.13 7.05
CA ASP A 785 -24.82 10.16 7.65
C ASP A 785 -24.37 8.68 7.42
N ILE A 786 -23.58 8.36 6.39
CA ILE A 786 -23.21 7.00 5.94
C ILE A 786 -21.71 6.95 5.59
N LEU A 787 -21.01 5.86 5.95
CA LEU A 787 -19.60 5.61 5.59
C LEU A 787 -19.41 5.34 4.10
N SER A 788 -18.42 5.99 3.49
CA SER A 788 -17.98 5.76 2.12
C SER A 788 -17.24 4.42 1.93
N LEU A 789 -17.11 4.00 0.67
CA LEU A 789 -16.37 2.78 0.30
C LEU A 789 -14.86 2.96 0.56
N GLU A 790 -14.39 4.17 0.31
CA GLU A 790 -13.04 4.64 0.60
C GLU A 790 -12.74 4.52 2.10
N GLU A 791 -13.57 5.06 3.00
CA GLU A 791 -13.38 4.97 4.46
C GLU A 791 -13.40 3.52 4.98
N LYS A 792 -14.20 2.62 4.39
CA LYS A 792 -14.31 1.21 4.83
C LYS A 792 -13.15 0.32 4.37
N PHE A 793 -12.55 0.56 3.21
CA PHE A 793 -11.64 -0.42 2.56
C PHE A 793 -10.29 0.12 2.06
N GLN A 794 -10.13 1.43 1.87
CA GLN A 794 -8.84 1.99 1.45
C GLN A 794 -7.93 2.26 2.66
N GLY A 795 -6.66 1.93 2.52
CA GLY A 795 -5.64 2.31 3.50
C GLY A 795 -5.38 3.81 3.41
N GLY A 796 -5.73 4.58 4.44
CA GLY A 796 -5.52 6.05 4.45
C GLY A 796 -6.72 6.90 4.86
N THR A 797 -7.94 6.35 4.89
CA THR A 797 -9.20 7.13 4.85
C THR A 797 -10.15 6.93 6.05
N GLY A 798 -10.11 5.78 6.73
CA GLY A 798 -10.98 5.50 7.88
C GLY A 798 -10.21 5.32 9.21
N ILE A 799 -10.73 5.88 10.30
CA ILE A 799 -10.14 5.74 11.65
C ILE A 799 -10.87 4.62 12.41
N ASN A 800 -10.12 3.57 12.80
CA ASN A 800 -10.62 2.43 13.58
C ASN A 800 -9.94 2.37 14.96
N LEU A 801 -10.70 2.63 16.02
CA LEU A 801 -10.22 2.63 17.40
C LEU A 801 -10.32 1.22 17.99
N THR A 802 -9.17 0.58 18.21
CA THR A 802 -9.05 -0.83 18.64
C THR A 802 -8.04 -0.95 19.79
N PRO A 803 -8.41 -1.47 20.98
CA PRO A 803 -9.79 -1.66 21.45
C PRO A 803 -10.57 -0.33 21.50
N PRO A 804 -11.89 -0.36 21.72
CA PRO A 804 -12.69 0.84 21.93
C PRO A 804 -12.18 1.60 23.17
N PRO A 805 -12.03 2.93 23.13
CA PRO A 805 -11.57 3.69 24.28
C PRO A 805 -12.52 3.55 25.48
N LEU A 806 -11.95 3.48 26.69
CA LEU A 806 -12.69 3.45 27.96
C LEU A 806 -13.60 4.68 28.19
N SER A 807 -13.35 5.77 27.47
CA SER A 807 -14.20 6.98 27.46
C SER A 807 -15.49 6.80 26.66
N ILE A 808 -15.54 5.81 25.76
CA ILE A 808 -16.69 5.48 24.90
C ILE A 808 -17.41 4.24 25.44
N MET A 809 -16.68 3.13 25.61
CA MET A 809 -17.22 1.84 26.02
C MET A 809 -16.47 1.26 27.23
N SER A 810 -17.20 0.73 28.20
CA SER A 810 -16.61 0.05 29.36
C SER A 810 -16.16 -1.38 29.02
N ASN A 811 -15.17 -1.91 29.75
CA ASN A 811 -14.75 -3.31 29.59
C ASN A 811 -15.90 -4.32 29.80
N GLU A 812 -16.88 -4.01 30.67
CA GLU A 812 -18.03 -4.90 30.89
C GLU A 812 -18.98 -4.92 29.66
N ALA A 813 -19.19 -3.76 29.02
CA ALA A 813 -19.95 -3.67 27.78
C ALA A 813 -19.19 -4.29 26.59
N LEU A 814 -17.84 -4.18 26.57
CA LEU A 814 -16.99 -4.78 25.56
C LEU A 814 -17.05 -6.32 25.60
N GLU A 815 -16.93 -6.94 26.77
CA GLU A 815 -17.03 -8.40 26.90
C GLU A 815 -18.45 -8.90 26.56
N LYS A 816 -19.52 -8.20 26.98
CA LYS A 816 -20.89 -8.55 26.55
C LYS A 816 -21.09 -8.43 25.05
N CYS A 817 -20.49 -7.41 24.42
CA CYS A 817 -20.49 -7.28 22.97
C CYS A 817 -19.81 -8.48 22.30
N LYS A 818 -18.63 -8.91 22.80
CA LYS A 818 -17.93 -10.11 22.35
C LYS A 818 -18.80 -11.36 22.50
N GLU A 819 -19.42 -11.59 23.66
CA GLU A 819 -20.35 -12.70 23.90
C GLU A 819 -21.54 -12.71 22.93
N HIS A 820 -22.17 -11.56 22.67
CA HIS A 820 -23.27 -11.45 21.70
C HIS A 820 -22.81 -11.72 20.26
N ILE A 821 -21.66 -11.19 19.84
CA ILE A 821 -21.08 -11.43 18.51
C ILE A 821 -20.73 -12.92 18.33
N GLU A 822 -20.13 -13.56 19.34
CA GLU A 822 -19.85 -15.00 19.33
C GLU A 822 -21.15 -15.83 19.22
N LEU A 823 -22.18 -15.49 20.00
CA LEU A 823 -23.48 -16.16 19.92
C LEU A 823 -24.09 -16.04 18.50
N ILE A 824 -24.00 -14.86 17.89
CA ILE A 824 -24.54 -14.59 16.56
C ILE A 824 -23.75 -15.34 15.49
N ALA A 825 -22.42 -15.30 15.52
CA ALA A 825 -21.55 -16.03 14.60
C ALA A 825 -21.81 -17.56 14.66
N ASN A 826 -21.99 -18.11 15.86
CA ASN A 826 -22.31 -19.52 16.04
C ASN A 826 -23.75 -19.87 15.61
N THR A 827 -24.71 -18.96 15.81
CA THR A 827 -26.11 -19.14 15.36
C THR A 827 -26.27 -19.07 13.84
N LEU A 828 -25.45 -18.25 13.19
CA LEU A 828 -25.32 -18.17 11.72
C LEU A 828 -24.47 -19.30 11.12
N GLU A 829 -23.99 -20.22 11.95
CA GLU A 829 -23.17 -21.38 11.55
C GLU A 829 -21.88 -21.00 10.81
N LEU A 830 -21.32 -19.81 11.10
CA LEU A 830 -20.08 -19.32 10.49
C LEU A 830 -18.90 -20.23 10.86
N GLU A 831 -17.92 -20.29 9.96
CA GLU A 831 -16.73 -21.14 10.08
C GLU A 831 -15.53 -20.50 9.36
N GLY A 832 -14.32 -20.75 9.86
CA GLY A 832 -13.09 -20.11 9.38
C GLY A 832 -12.99 -18.71 9.96
N PHE A 833 -13.43 -17.70 9.20
CA PHE A 833 -13.47 -16.30 9.65
C PHE A 833 -14.60 -15.50 9.00
N SER A 834 -14.96 -14.39 9.63
CA SER A 834 -15.90 -13.40 9.09
C SER A 834 -15.65 -12.04 9.75
N ARG A 835 -16.12 -10.96 9.12
CA ARG A 835 -16.22 -9.62 9.71
C ARG A 835 -17.70 -9.33 9.92
N ILE A 836 -18.07 -9.07 11.16
CA ILE A 836 -19.43 -8.70 11.54
C ILE A 836 -19.41 -7.21 11.86
N ASP A 837 -20.17 -6.43 11.09
CA ASP A 837 -20.36 -5.02 11.35
C ASP A 837 -21.71 -4.82 12.03
N ALA A 838 -21.73 -4.04 13.10
CA ALA A 838 -22.85 -3.95 14.02
C ALA A 838 -22.93 -2.57 14.68
N PHE A 839 -24.12 -2.19 15.13
CA PHE A 839 -24.27 -1.16 16.14
C PHE A 839 -24.20 -1.79 17.53
N VAL A 840 -23.53 -1.14 18.47
CA VAL A 840 -23.46 -1.58 19.86
C VAL A 840 -23.91 -0.47 20.80
N ASN A 841 -24.68 -0.84 21.82
CA ASN A 841 -24.96 0.04 22.93
C ASN A 841 -23.77 0.02 23.89
N VAL A 842 -23.14 1.18 24.08
CA VAL A 842 -21.87 1.30 24.82
C VAL A 842 -21.98 1.08 26.33
N ASP A 843 -23.20 1.12 26.88
CA ASP A 843 -23.48 0.91 28.30
C ASP A 843 -23.90 -0.55 28.58
N SER A 844 -24.77 -1.14 27.75
CA SER A 844 -25.29 -2.50 27.97
C SER A 844 -24.45 -3.59 27.30
N GLY A 845 -23.72 -3.26 26.22
CA GLY A 845 -23.07 -4.24 25.33
C GLY A 845 -24.05 -4.99 24.41
N GLU A 846 -25.31 -4.55 24.30
CA GLU A 846 -26.27 -5.08 23.34
C GLU A 846 -25.86 -4.75 21.90
N VAL A 847 -26.04 -5.71 21.00
CA VAL A 847 -25.54 -5.66 19.61
C VAL A 847 -26.72 -5.77 18.62
N LEU A 848 -26.74 -4.89 17.62
CA LEU A 848 -27.65 -4.92 16.47
C LEU A 848 -26.82 -5.08 15.20
N ILE A 849 -27.01 -6.19 14.48
CA ILE A 849 -26.17 -6.54 13.32
C ILE A 849 -26.56 -5.71 12.10
N ILE A 850 -25.56 -5.20 11.37
CA ILE A 850 -25.71 -4.44 10.12
C ILE A 850 -25.48 -5.36 8.92
N GLU A 851 -24.33 -6.05 8.92
CA GLU A 851 -23.87 -6.93 7.84
C GLU A 851 -22.92 -8.01 8.41
N VAL A 852 -22.88 -9.16 7.75
CA VAL A 852 -21.98 -10.28 8.07
C VAL A 852 -21.19 -10.60 6.80
N ASN A 853 -19.97 -10.10 6.75
CA ASN A 853 -19.07 -10.25 5.61
C ASN A 853 -18.30 -11.57 5.77
N THR A 854 -18.58 -12.54 4.90
CA THR A 854 -18.08 -13.91 5.01
C THR A 854 -16.70 -14.13 4.37
N VAL A 855 -16.26 -13.16 3.56
CA VAL A 855 -14.91 -13.05 2.98
C VAL A 855 -14.47 -11.58 3.07
N PRO A 856 -14.18 -11.04 4.27
CA PRO A 856 -13.77 -9.64 4.38
C PRO A 856 -12.43 -9.36 3.68
N GLY A 857 -12.31 -8.18 3.06
CA GLY A 857 -11.06 -7.75 2.41
C GLY A 857 -9.85 -7.78 3.35
N MET A 858 -8.70 -8.26 2.86
CA MET A 858 -7.47 -8.49 3.63
C MET A 858 -6.29 -7.63 3.12
N THR A 859 -6.48 -6.30 3.09
CA THR A 859 -5.40 -5.34 2.87
C THR A 859 -4.50 -5.25 4.12
N PRO A 860 -3.26 -4.72 4.03
CA PRO A 860 -2.39 -4.56 5.21
C PRO A 860 -2.97 -3.67 6.32
N SER A 861 -3.96 -2.84 5.99
CA SER A 861 -4.69 -1.95 6.91
C SER A 861 -6.05 -2.50 7.35
N THR A 862 -6.40 -3.74 6.97
CA THR A 862 -7.67 -4.38 7.35
C THR A 862 -7.84 -4.44 8.86
N VAL A 863 -9.01 -4.01 9.34
CA VAL A 863 -9.36 -3.94 10.76
C VAL A 863 -9.15 -5.26 11.51
N LEU A 864 -9.43 -6.43 10.91
CA LEU A 864 -9.17 -7.74 11.55
C LEU A 864 -7.70 -7.95 11.94
N ILE A 865 -6.74 -7.37 11.19
CA ILE A 865 -5.32 -7.42 11.54
C ILE A 865 -5.05 -6.58 12.79
N HIS A 866 -5.66 -5.39 12.90
CA HIS A 866 -5.55 -4.55 14.10
C HIS A 866 -6.16 -5.23 15.32
N GLN A 867 -7.28 -5.94 15.14
CA GLN A 867 -7.95 -6.68 16.21
C GLN A 867 -7.14 -7.91 16.64
N ALA A 868 -6.60 -8.68 15.69
CA ALA A 868 -5.71 -9.82 15.97
C ALA A 868 -4.43 -9.38 16.72
N LEU A 869 -3.88 -8.21 16.40
CA LEU A 869 -2.76 -7.59 17.10
C LEU A 869 -3.13 -7.02 18.49
N ALA A 870 -4.42 -6.80 18.77
CA ALA A 870 -4.92 -6.31 20.06
C ALA A 870 -5.27 -7.44 21.05
N GLU A 871 -5.27 -8.71 20.62
CA GLU A 871 -5.44 -9.86 21.51
C GLU A 871 -4.25 -10.06 22.46
N GLU A 872 -4.46 -10.79 23.57
CA GLU A 872 -3.40 -11.23 24.48
C GLU A 872 -3.24 -12.77 24.45
N PRO A 873 -2.12 -13.31 23.94
CA PRO A 873 -1.00 -12.63 23.30
C PRO A 873 -1.31 -12.14 21.87
N PRO A 874 -0.63 -11.08 21.37
CA PRO A 874 -0.87 -10.53 20.03
C PRO A 874 -0.65 -11.55 18.91
N VAL A 875 -1.62 -11.64 17.99
CA VAL A 875 -1.58 -12.53 16.83
C VAL A 875 -1.12 -11.75 15.59
N TYR A 876 0.17 -11.88 15.28
CA TYR A 876 0.79 -11.23 14.11
C TYR A 876 0.23 -11.77 12.76
N PRO A 877 0.27 -10.98 11.67
CA PRO A 877 -0.34 -11.32 10.38
C PRO A 877 -0.05 -12.74 9.88
N HIS A 878 1.21 -13.16 9.89
CA HIS A 878 1.60 -14.51 9.48
C HIS A 878 0.91 -15.61 10.32
N ARG A 879 0.83 -15.46 11.66
CA ARG A 879 0.11 -16.41 12.53
C ARG A 879 -1.39 -16.35 12.34
N PHE A 880 -1.94 -15.15 12.12
CA PHE A 880 -3.36 -14.96 11.82
C PHE A 880 -3.75 -15.72 10.55
N PHE A 881 -3.10 -15.44 9.42
CA PHE A 881 -3.36 -16.14 8.15
C PHE A 881 -3.10 -17.65 8.25
N ARG A 882 -2.07 -18.09 8.99
CA ARG A 882 -1.84 -19.52 9.22
C ARG A 882 -3.00 -20.18 9.97
N THR A 883 -3.53 -19.54 11.00
CA THR A 883 -4.68 -20.05 11.77
C THR A 883 -5.91 -20.23 10.87
N LEU A 884 -6.14 -19.31 9.93
CA LEU A 884 -7.22 -19.43 8.94
C LEU A 884 -7.04 -20.64 8.01
N LEU A 885 -5.81 -20.91 7.56
CA LEU A 885 -5.51 -22.09 6.74
C LEU A 885 -5.65 -23.41 7.52
N ASP A 886 -5.21 -23.44 8.77
CA ASP A 886 -5.31 -24.62 9.62
C ASP A 886 -6.79 -24.97 9.87
N LEU A 887 -7.63 -23.98 10.21
CA LEU A 887 -9.09 -24.13 10.30
C LEU A 887 -9.72 -24.65 9.00
N ALA A 888 -9.29 -24.13 7.84
CA ALA A 888 -9.80 -24.56 6.54
C ALA A 888 -9.44 -26.02 6.19
N SER A 889 -8.30 -26.54 6.64
CA SER A 889 -7.98 -27.98 6.52
C SER A 889 -8.83 -28.86 7.42
N GLU A 890 -9.07 -28.42 8.66
CA GLU A 890 -9.84 -29.19 9.65
C GLU A 890 -11.33 -29.30 9.27
N ARG A 891 -11.85 -28.42 8.42
CA ARG A 891 -13.20 -28.52 7.82
C ARG A 891 -13.33 -29.71 6.85
N SER A 892 -12.22 -30.18 6.28
CA SER A 892 -12.20 -31.19 5.21
C SER A 892 -11.72 -32.59 5.64
N SER A 893 -11.51 -32.78 6.94
CA SER A 893 -11.12 -34.05 7.58
C SER A 893 -12.26 -34.64 8.41
#